data_AF-A0A7C4C2K0-F1
#
_entry.id   AF-A0A7C4C2K0-F1
#
_cell.length_a   1.000
_cell.length_b   1.000
_cell.length_c   1.000
_cell.angle_alpha   90.00
_cell.angle_beta   90.00
_cell.angle_gamma   90.00
#
_symmetry.space_group_name_H-M   'P 1'
#
loop_
_entity.id
_entity.type
_entity.pdbx_description
1 polymer ?
#
loop_
_entity_poly.entity_id
_entity_poly.type
_entity_poly.pdbx_seq_one_letter_code
_entity_poly.pdbx_strand_id
1 'polypeptide(L)'
;MYLEKGPVRFSLKSLESTGLSVKDLEVIIGGIEIPEVWEPLGPTPMPKISTLRSWDFKLLSRYKPFYMPFCDQCCLCTYGKCDLTRGKRGSCGIDMSTQQGRIVTLACAIGASTHTSHARHMLDRLIEKFGADTPINLGSDVNVEMPNTRLIVGVKPKTLGDLSQVLSYVEEQIVQTISTTHTGQEASYLDYESKALHLGMLDHVAMEVADVAQIVAFNFPKGDPNAPLSEIGMGLIDIAKPMILLIGHNVSEGIEVIDYMNRNNLGKPGEVLEVAGLCCTAHDITRYESSAKIIGPISHQIRFIRSGAADTLIIDEQCITNLSLIEAQKVKTPFIAVSDKAAYGVPDVSEWPIEKIVSSLTVGGLSGVFLPDLEKAAAVSVITALQTAPLRQKFKVIPDVKELSNIASKCTHCGRCRRNCPIDLPVDDAIYSLKLGDSSKLAMLHDLCLGCGRCEWECPNHTPVLSLMMKAAEAKIKTEKYKIRVGRGPILDTEIREVGSPIVLGEIPGVVAFVGCANYPEGGLDVALMAREFARRRYIVTVSGCAAMSIAMYRNEEGLTPYEEFSGAFEAGGLVNVGSCVANAHISGAAIKIANIFARRPLRGNYEEIADYILNRVGACGVAWGAYSQKAASIATGFNRLGVPVILGPQGLKYRRMYLGRVEDKESFTVYDARTGRRVWIGPAPEHLIISVENRREAMVMIAKLCLRPNDTTKGRMIKLTHYIDLYKKIYGKLPEDLHLFIRSEADIPVTFKDEVLSYLEKIEWKPWELPSIDPYYSENVFKKYYRGG
;
A
#
# COMPACT_ATOMS: atom_id res chain seq x y z
N MET A 1 8.81 -24.52 20.11
CA MET A 1 9.26 -23.24 20.66
C MET A 1 8.00 -22.56 21.18
N TYR A 2 7.90 -22.41 22.50
CA TYR A 2 6.69 -21.96 23.19
C TYR A 2 6.75 -20.45 23.33
N LEU A 3 5.64 -19.76 23.04
CA LEU A 3 5.52 -18.34 23.38
C LEU A 3 5.11 -18.29 24.84
N GLU A 4 5.98 -17.72 25.67
CA GLU A 4 5.54 -17.22 26.97
C GLU A 4 4.51 -16.14 26.69
N LYS A 5 3.29 -16.24 27.24
CA LYS A 5 2.40 -15.08 27.35
C LYS A 5 3.18 -13.90 27.92
N GLY A 6 2.86 -12.68 27.45
CA GLY A 6 3.50 -11.46 27.93
C GLY A 6 3.47 -11.47 29.46
N PRO A 7 4.49 -10.90 30.13
CA PRO A 7 4.65 -11.03 31.57
C PRO A 7 3.34 -10.68 32.29
N VAL A 8 2.82 -11.62 33.09
CA VAL A 8 1.67 -11.32 33.93
C VAL A 8 2.17 -10.42 35.05
N ARG A 9 1.71 -9.16 35.03
CA ARG A 9 2.06 -8.15 36.03
C ARG A 9 1.11 -8.25 37.22
N PHE A 10 1.66 -8.58 38.38
CA PHE A 10 0.96 -8.42 39.65
C PHE A 10 1.53 -7.22 40.39
N SER A 11 0.67 -6.25 40.71
CA SER A 11 1.00 -5.14 41.59
C SER A 11 0.42 -5.41 42.98
N LEU A 12 1.30 -5.49 43.98
CA LEU A 12 0.92 -5.57 45.40
C LEU A 12 1.31 -4.26 46.09
N LYS A 13 0.30 -3.53 46.59
CA LYS A 13 0.53 -2.27 47.33
C LYS A 13 1.40 -2.45 48.58
N SER A 14 1.28 -3.60 49.24
CA SER A 14 2.12 -3.96 50.39
C SER A 14 2.11 -5.46 50.64
N LEU A 15 3.29 -6.04 50.91
CA LEU A 15 3.45 -7.41 51.40
C LEU A 15 4.17 -7.37 52.75
N GLU A 16 3.50 -7.84 53.81
CA GLU A 16 4.08 -8.00 55.15
C GLU A 16 4.15 -9.49 55.50
N SER A 17 5.36 -9.96 55.85
CA SER A 17 5.59 -11.28 56.44
C SER A 17 6.68 -11.18 57.51
N THR A 18 6.81 -12.20 58.36
CA THR A 18 7.85 -12.26 59.41
C THR A 18 9.25 -12.06 58.82
N GLY A 19 9.79 -10.84 58.98
CA GLY A 19 11.13 -10.45 58.55
C GLY A 19 11.21 -9.69 57.21
N LEU A 20 10.10 -9.47 56.50
CA LEU A 20 10.09 -8.76 55.21
C LEU A 20 8.88 -7.82 55.09
N SER A 21 9.15 -6.53 54.90
CA SER A 21 8.14 -5.50 54.59
C SER A 21 8.52 -4.84 53.26
N VAL A 22 7.74 -5.10 52.22
CA VAL A 22 7.94 -4.51 50.88
C VAL A 22 6.69 -3.74 50.49
N LYS A 23 6.87 -2.47 50.08
CA LYS A 23 5.82 -1.61 49.49
C LYS A 23 6.05 -1.52 47.99
N ASP A 24 4.95 -1.48 47.23
CA ASP A 24 4.95 -1.36 45.77
C ASP A 24 5.73 -2.49 45.06
N LEU A 25 5.45 -3.74 45.44
CA LEU A 25 6.07 -4.91 44.80
C LEU A 25 5.38 -5.21 43.46
N GLU A 26 6.16 -5.15 42.38
CA GLU A 26 5.75 -5.61 41.05
C GLU A 26 6.39 -6.97 40.76
N VAL A 27 5.57 -8.01 40.58
CA VAL A 27 6.03 -9.36 40.23
C VAL A 27 5.64 -9.65 38.79
N ILE A 28 6.65 -9.98 38.00
CA ILE A 28 6.53 -10.41 36.60
C ILE A 28 6.80 -11.91 36.54
N ILE A 29 5.76 -12.71 36.27
CA ILE A 29 5.90 -14.15 36.07
C ILE A 29 5.83 -14.44 34.57
N GLY A 30 6.86 -15.08 34.02
CA GLY A 30 6.88 -15.60 32.65
C GLY A 30 5.78 -16.66 32.49
N GLY A 31 4.90 -16.47 31.50
CA GLY A 31 3.67 -17.24 31.37
C GLY A 31 3.90 -18.74 31.21
N ILE A 32 3.09 -19.55 31.89
CA ILE A 32 2.95 -20.99 31.63
C ILE A 32 1.72 -21.16 30.74
N GLU A 33 1.90 -21.68 29.52
CA GLU A 33 0.78 -22.04 28.65
C GLU A 33 0.95 -23.44 28.06
N ILE A 34 -0.10 -24.25 28.15
CA ILE A 34 -0.22 -25.54 27.47
C ILE A 34 -0.67 -25.23 26.03
N PRO A 35 0.16 -25.43 25.00
CA PRO A 35 -0.22 -25.01 23.66
C PRO A 35 -1.35 -25.85 23.10
N GLU A 36 -2.43 -25.19 22.69
CA GLU A 36 -3.46 -25.79 21.85
C GLU A 36 -2.84 -26.08 20.46
N VAL A 37 -2.75 -27.35 20.09
CA VAL A 37 -2.25 -27.76 18.77
C VAL A 37 -3.39 -27.64 17.76
N TRP A 38 -3.45 -26.51 17.04
CA TRP A 38 -4.47 -26.24 16.00
C TRP A 38 -4.00 -26.59 14.59
N GLU A 39 -2.68 -26.70 14.37
CA GLU A 39 -2.05 -27.15 13.11
C GLU A 39 -0.61 -27.62 13.39
N PRO A 40 -0.06 -28.61 12.62
CA PRO A 40 1.34 -29.01 12.74
C PRO A 40 2.30 -27.84 12.49
N LEU A 41 3.33 -27.71 13.32
CA LEU A 41 4.34 -26.67 13.16
C LEU A 41 5.22 -26.99 11.93
N GLY A 42 5.31 -26.03 11.03
CA GLY A 42 6.19 -26.03 9.87
C GLY A 42 7.67 -25.78 10.24
N PRO A 43 8.55 -25.79 9.23
CA PRO A 43 10.00 -25.78 9.45
C PRO A 43 10.57 -24.41 9.84
N THR A 44 9.84 -23.31 9.62
CA THR A 44 10.37 -21.94 9.71
C THR A 44 9.46 -20.99 10.50
N PRO A 45 9.00 -21.32 11.73
CA PRO A 45 8.32 -20.35 12.59
C PRO A 45 9.29 -19.26 13.05
N MET A 46 8.82 -18.01 13.10
CA MET A 46 9.60 -16.83 13.52
C MET A 46 10.98 -16.77 12.85
N PRO A 47 11.03 -16.77 11.50
CA PRO A 47 12.29 -16.87 10.76
C PRO A 47 13.24 -15.73 11.14
N LYS A 48 14.51 -16.07 11.38
CA LYS A 48 15.58 -15.08 11.46
C LYS A 48 15.95 -14.61 10.05
N ILE A 49 16.73 -13.53 9.97
CA ILE A 49 17.20 -12.92 8.71
C ILE A 49 17.71 -13.96 7.69
N SER A 50 18.43 -14.98 8.13
CA SER A 50 19.02 -16.02 7.26
C SER A 50 18.16 -17.27 7.08
N THR A 51 17.07 -17.44 7.85
CA THR A 51 16.28 -18.69 7.90
C THR A 51 15.71 -19.08 6.53
N LEU A 52 15.22 -18.11 5.77
CA LEU A 52 14.59 -18.33 4.45
C LEU A 52 15.53 -17.97 3.28
N ARG A 53 16.82 -17.75 3.55
CA ARG A 53 17.81 -17.33 2.55
C ARG A 53 17.92 -18.30 1.38
N SER A 54 17.80 -19.61 1.63
CA SER A 54 17.83 -20.64 0.58
C SER A 54 16.69 -20.47 -0.42
N TRP A 55 15.46 -20.23 0.08
CA TRP A 55 14.30 -19.91 -0.74
C TRP A 55 14.51 -18.60 -1.50
N ASP A 56 14.98 -17.55 -0.82
CA ASP A 56 15.22 -16.25 -1.44
C ASP A 56 16.24 -16.38 -2.59
N PHE A 57 17.34 -17.12 -2.39
CA PHE A 57 18.36 -17.33 -3.40
C PHE A 57 17.85 -18.15 -4.58
N LYS A 58 16.99 -19.14 -4.30
CA LYS A 58 16.31 -19.89 -5.35
C LYS A 58 15.44 -18.95 -6.17
N LEU A 59 14.60 -18.13 -5.53
CA LEU A 59 13.76 -17.13 -6.20
C LEU A 59 14.59 -16.14 -7.05
N LEU A 60 15.67 -15.60 -6.49
CA LEU A 60 16.57 -14.64 -7.15
C LEU A 60 17.42 -15.27 -8.26
N SER A 61 17.61 -16.60 -8.26
CA SER A 61 18.28 -17.30 -9.35
C SER A 61 17.47 -17.27 -10.65
N ARG A 62 16.13 -17.32 -10.53
CA ARG A 62 15.18 -17.10 -11.63
C ARG A 62 15.00 -15.62 -11.91
N TYR A 63 14.66 -14.83 -10.90
CA TYR A 63 14.38 -13.42 -11.04
C TYR A 63 15.57 -12.58 -10.60
N LYS A 64 16.58 -12.50 -11.47
CA LYS A 64 17.86 -11.87 -11.16
C LYS A 64 17.66 -10.37 -10.84
N PRO A 65 18.28 -9.85 -9.77
CA PRO A 65 18.25 -8.42 -9.49
C PRO A 65 18.85 -7.63 -10.66
N PHE A 66 18.08 -6.67 -11.15
CA PHE A 66 18.54 -5.68 -12.12
C PHE A 66 18.57 -4.32 -11.45
N TYR A 67 19.75 -3.69 -11.41
CA TYR A 67 19.94 -2.42 -10.73
C TYR A 67 20.00 -1.25 -11.71
N MET A 68 19.32 -0.18 -11.33
CA MET A 68 19.28 1.10 -12.02
C MET A 68 19.68 2.21 -11.05
N PRO A 69 20.99 2.49 -10.90
CA PRO A 69 21.46 3.50 -9.97
C PRO A 69 20.83 4.87 -10.23
N PHE A 70 20.11 5.39 -9.23
CA PHE A 70 19.65 6.79 -9.24
C PHE A 70 20.76 7.76 -8.83
N CYS A 71 21.80 7.25 -8.17
CA CYS A 71 22.97 8.00 -7.74
C CYS A 71 24.21 7.11 -7.89
N ASP A 72 25.25 7.67 -8.50
CA ASP A 72 26.50 6.96 -8.74
C ASP A 72 27.50 7.02 -7.57
N GLN A 73 27.05 7.54 -6.42
CA GLN A 73 27.89 7.77 -5.25
C GLN A 73 27.36 7.05 -4.01
N CYS A 74 28.27 6.73 -3.09
CA CYS A 74 27.94 6.38 -1.71
C CYS A 74 28.33 7.51 -0.77
N CYS A 75 27.38 7.98 0.04
CA CYS A 75 27.55 9.07 1.01
C CYS A 75 27.17 8.67 2.44
N LEU A 76 27.20 7.37 2.78
CA LEU A 76 26.70 6.89 4.07
C LEU A 76 27.66 7.04 5.26
N CYS A 77 28.95 7.33 5.04
CA CYS A 77 29.92 7.49 6.13
C CYS A 77 30.95 8.57 5.82
N THR A 78 31.78 8.90 6.81
CA THR A 78 32.78 9.96 6.76
C THR A 78 33.98 9.68 5.85
N TYR A 79 34.16 8.43 5.39
CA TYR A 79 35.10 8.13 4.31
C TYR A 79 34.59 8.56 2.92
N GLY A 80 33.28 8.81 2.79
CA GLY A 80 32.65 9.28 1.57
C GLY A 80 32.83 10.79 1.33
N LYS A 81 32.33 11.33 0.22
CA LYS A 81 31.54 10.65 -0.84
C LYS A 81 32.44 9.75 -1.70
N CYS A 82 32.05 8.49 -1.87
CA CYS A 82 32.74 7.55 -2.75
C CYS A 82 32.09 7.53 -4.15
N ASP A 83 32.88 7.66 -5.20
CA ASP A 83 32.46 7.43 -6.60
C ASP A 83 32.48 5.93 -6.92
N LEU A 84 31.32 5.38 -7.32
CA LEU A 84 31.15 3.96 -7.66
C LEU A 84 31.02 3.72 -9.17
N THR A 85 31.24 4.74 -10.00
CA THR A 85 31.18 4.61 -11.46
C THR A 85 32.27 3.67 -12.00
N ARG A 86 32.05 3.12 -13.19
CA ARG A 86 33.05 2.32 -13.94
C ARG A 86 33.62 1.13 -13.14
N GLY A 87 32.80 0.50 -12.30
CA GLY A 87 33.20 -0.65 -11.49
C GLY A 87 34.11 -0.31 -10.31
N LYS A 88 34.27 0.97 -9.97
CA LYS A 88 34.98 1.39 -8.76
C LYS A 88 34.30 0.85 -7.50
N ARG A 89 35.10 0.70 -6.45
CA ARG A 89 34.64 0.38 -5.10
C ARG A 89 34.78 1.61 -4.21
N GLY A 90 33.88 1.75 -3.26
CA GLY A 90 34.01 2.77 -2.21
C GLY A 90 35.17 2.45 -1.27
N SER A 91 35.50 3.39 -0.39
CA SER A 91 36.65 3.26 0.53
C SER A 91 36.56 2.03 1.45
N CYS A 92 35.35 1.54 1.74
CA CYS A 92 35.11 0.30 2.50
C CYS A 92 35.05 -0.97 1.62
N GLY A 93 35.29 -0.87 0.31
CA GLY A 93 35.24 -1.99 -0.63
C GLY A 93 33.89 -2.26 -1.27
N ILE A 94 32.80 -1.57 -0.89
CA ILE A 94 31.48 -1.79 -1.49
C ILE A 94 31.45 -1.39 -2.97
N ASP A 95 30.83 -2.20 -3.83
CA ASP A 95 30.60 -1.87 -5.24
C ASP A 95 29.19 -1.29 -5.48
N MET A 96 28.92 -0.86 -6.71
CA MET A 96 27.65 -0.25 -7.09
C MET A 96 26.44 -1.16 -6.80
N SER A 97 26.48 -2.42 -7.25
CA SER A 97 25.35 -3.35 -7.09
C SER A 97 25.04 -3.61 -5.62
N THR A 98 26.07 -3.85 -4.81
CA THR A 98 25.94 -4.06 -3.37
C THR A 98 25.40 -2.80 -2.68
N GLN A 99 25.84 -1.62 -3.11
CA GLN A 99 25.29 -0.35 -2.63
C GLN A 99 23.81 -0.18 -3.01
N GLN A 100 23.40 -0.52 -4.24
CA GLN A 100 22.00 -0.44 -4.64
C GLN A 100 21.14 -1.40 -3.80
N GLY A 101 21.58 -2.66 -3.62
CA GLY A 101 20.92 -3.62 -2.73
C GLY A 101 20.80 -3.10 -1.30
N ARG A 102 21.85 -2.46 -0.78
CA ARG A 102 21.82 -1.80 0.54
C ARG A 102 20.79 -0.67 0.63
N ILE A 103 20.71 0.18 -0.39
CA ILE A 103 19.72 1.27 -0.43
C ILE A 103 18.28 0.74 -0.54
N VAL A 104 18.05 -0.34 -1.30
CA VAL A 104 16.76 -1.01 -1.39
C VAL A 104 16.37 -1.63 -0.05
N THR A 105 17.32 -2.27 0.64
CA THR A 105 17.13 -2.80 2.00
C THR A 105 16.75 -1.70 2.97
N LEU A 106 17.44 -0.54 2.92
CA LEU A 106 17.08 0.64 3.73
C LEU A 106 15.67 1.15 3.40
N ALA A 107 15.29 1.21 2.13
CA ALA A 107 13.94 1.60 1.75
C ALA A 107 12.89 0.62 2.31
N CYS A 108 13.13 -0.69 2.22
CA CYS A 108 12.24 -1.69 2.80
C CYS A 108 12.21 -1.60 4.34
N ALA A 109 13.34 -1.30 4.99
CA ALA A 109 13.44 -1.14 6.44
C ALA A 109 12.62 0.06 6.91
N ILE A 110 12.71 1.20 6.21
CA ILE A 110 11.88 2.38 6.48
C ILE A 110 10.40 2.02 6.31
N GLY A 111 10.02 1.35 5.22
CA GLY A 111 8.64 0.93 4.96
C GLY A 111 8.09 0.01 6.05
N ALA A 112 8.80 -1.08 6.36
CA ALA A 112 8.43 -2.05 7.39
C ALA A 112 8.36 -1.42 8.79
N SER A 113 9.34 -0.58 9.14
CA SER A 113 9.34 0.14 10.42
C SER A 113 8.14 1.08 10.53
N THR A 114 7.74 1.69 9.42
CA THR A 114 6.61 2.63 9.38
C THR A 114 5.29 1.90 9.69
N HIS A 115 4.99 0.77 9.06
CA HIS A 115 3.78 0.01 9.40
C HIS A 115 3.88 -0.66 10.77
N THR A 116 5.06 -1.13 11.19
CA THR A 116 5.27 -1.72 12.52
C THR A 116 5.04 -0.68 13.62
N SER A 117 5.56 0.54 13.44
CA SER A 117 5.38 1.62 14.42
C SER A 117 3.91 2.05 14.52
N HIS A 118 3.22 2.12 13.38
CA HIS A 118 1.77 2.34 13.37
C HIS A 118 1.01 1.21 14.10
N ALA A 119 1.34 -0.05 13.81
CA ALA A 119 0.73 -1.21 14.46
C ALA A 119 0.95 -1.19 15.98
N ARG A 120 2.18 -0.90 16.43
CA ARG A 120 2.54 -0.81 17.85
C ARG A 120 1.76 0.29 18.55
N HIS A 121 1.82 1.51 18.01
CA HIS A 121 1.14 2.66 18.62
C HIS A 121 -0.38 2.45 18.69
N MET A 122 -0.97 1.91 17.63
CA MET A 122 -2.39 1.55 17.60
C MET A 122 -2.72 0.46 18.62
N LEU A 123 -1.95 -0.64 18.64
CA LEU A 123 -2.20 -1.75 19.55
C LEU A 123 -2.12 -1.33 21.01
N ASP A 124 -1.08 -0.61 21.40
CA ASP A 124 -0.89 -0.18 22.79
C ASP A 124 -2.08 0.70 23.25
N ARG A 125 -2.52 1.64 22.41
CA ARG A 125 -3.71 2.47 22.67
C ARG A 125 -4.99 1.63 22.78
N LEU A 126 -5.17 0.67 21.87
CA LEU A 126 -6.36 -0.17 21.87
C LEU A 126 -6.40 -1.08 23.11
N ILE A 127 -5.25 -1.58 23.56
CA ILE A 127 -5.13 -2.33 24.82
C ILE A 127 -5.45 -1.44 26.01
N GLU A 128 -4.98 -0.19 26.03
CA GLU A 128 -5.31 0.76 27.08
C GLU A 128 -6.82 1.07 27.13
N LYS A 129 -7.45 1.29 25.97
CA LYS A 129 -8.86 1.69 25.87
C LYS A 129 -9.86 0.54 26.05
N PHE A 130 -9.56 -0.64 25.49
CA PHE A 130 -10.49 -1.78 25.42
C PHE A 130 -10.04 -2.99 26.26
N GLY A 131 -8.80 -3.02 26.73
CA GLY A 131 -8.22 -4.10 27.51
C GLY A 131 -7.52 -5.16 26.64
N ALA A 132 -6.45 -5.74 27.20
CA ALA A 132 -5.64 -6.76 26.53
C ALA A 132 -6.43 -8.03 26.16
N ASP A 133 -7.45 -8.37 26.95
CA ASP A 133 -8.30 -9.56 26.74
C ASP A 133 -9.35 -9.38 25.64
N THR A 134 -9.39 -8.22 24.97
CA THR A 134 -10.30 -7.97 23.84
C THR A 134 -10.11 -9.06 22.77
N PRO A 135 -11.16 -9.83 22.42
CA PRO A 135 -11.02 -10.97 21.53
C PRO A 135 -10.82 -10.56 20.07
N ILE A 136 -9.94 -11.27 19.38
CA ILE A 136 -9.81 -11.18 17.93
C ILE A 136 -10.99 -11.93 17.30
N ASN A 137 -12.05 -11.19 16.99
CA ASN A 137 -13.28 -11.72 16.39
C ASN A 137 -13.60 -11.02 15.06
N LEU A 138 -13.25 -11.69 13.96
CA LEU A 138 -13.51 -11.26 12.59
C LEU A 138 -14.80 -11.86 12.00
N GLY A 139 -15.64 -12.49 12.83
CA GLY A 139 -16.87 -13.17 12.39
C GLY A 139 -16.66 -14.63 12.01
N SER A 140 -17.77 -15.37 11.83
CA SER A 140 -17.77 -16.82 11.57
C SER A 140 -17.23 -17.22 10.20
N ASP A 141 -17.25 -16.29 9.25
CA ASP A 141 -16.81 -16.54 7.87
C ASP A 141 -15.31 -16.27 7.67
N VAL A 142 -14.55 -16.03 8.76
CA VAL A 142 -13.10 -15.82 8.75
C VAL A 142 -12.44 -16.73 9.78
N ASN A 143 -12.26 -18.01 9.46
CA ASN A 143 -11.61 -19.04 10.31
C ASN A 143 -10.08 -19.14 10.08
N VAL A 144 -9.59 -18.47 9.06
CA VAL A 144 -8.18 -18.13 8.87
C VAL A 144 -8.02 -16.62 9.14
N GLU A 145 -8.10 -16.24 10.40
CA GLU A 145 -8.21 -14.86 10.91
C GLU A 145 -6.99 -14.01 10.54
N MET A 146 -5.78 -14.57 10.67
CA MET A 146 -4.50 -13.86 10.50
C MET A 146 -3.51 -14.71 9.70
N PRO A 147 -3.73 -14.88 8.38
CA PRO A 147 -2.94 -15.78 7.53
C PRO A 147 -1.45 -15.44 7.49
N ASN A 148 -1.04 -14.17 7.47
CA ASN A 148 0.38 -13.79 7.45
C ASN A 148 1.06 -14.17 8.78
N THR A 149 0.41 -13.85 9.90
CA THR A 149 0.89 -14.16 11.25
C THR A 149 1.00 -15.67 11.48
N ARG A 150 0.00 -16.44 11.05
CA ARG A 150 0.06 -17.91 11.08
C ARG A 150 1.20 -18.44 10.24
N LEU A 151 1.36 -17.91 9.03
CA LEU A 151 2.38 -18.36 8.09
C LEU A 151 3.80 -18.11 8.59
N ILE A 152 4.04 -16.92 9.15
CA ILE A 152 5.39 -16.42 9.43
C ILE A 152 5.78 -16.67 10.89
N VAL A 153 4.91 -16.33 11.83
CA VAL A 153 5.19 -16.45 13.27
C VAL A 153 4.81 -17.85 13.78
N GLY A 154 3.83 -18.50 13.16
CA GLY A 154 3.39 -19.85 13.55
C GLY A 154 2.43 -19.87 14.74
N VAL A 155 1.68 -18.78 14.91
CA VAL A 155 0.77 -18.54 16.05
C VAL A 155 -0.64 -18.24 15.59
N LYS A 156 -1.62 -18.51 16.46
CA LYS A 156 -3.02 -18.13 16.28
C LYS A 156 -3.40 -17.19 17.43
N PRO A 157 -3.21 -15.86 17.27
CA PRO A 157 -3.58 -14.89 18.29
C PRO A 157 -5.08 -14.96 18.57
N LYS A 158 -5.48 -14.82 19.84
CA LYS A 158 -6.88 -14.85 20.27
C LYS A 158 -7.34 -13.51 20.85
N THR A 159 -6.42 -12.70 21.33
CA THR A 159 -6.69 -11.41 21.98
C THR A 159 -5.77 -10.30 21.46
N LEU A 160 -6.11 -9.04 21.72
CA LEU A 160 -5.20 -7.92 21.44
C LEU A 160 -3.85 -8.09 22.15
N GLY A 161 -3.84 -8.57 23.40
CA GLY A 161 -2.62 -8.82 24.15
C GLY A 161 -1.64 -9.78 23.46
N ASP A 162 -2.16 -10.79 22.76
CA ASP A 162 -1.33 -11.75 22.01
C ASP A 162 -0.58 -11.08 20.84
N LEU A 163 -1.13 -10.01 20.27
CA LEU A 163 -0.53 -9.28 19.14
C LEU A 163 0.75 -8.55 19.54
N SER A 164 0.92 -8.21 20.83
CA SER A 164 2.12 -7.53 21.32
C SER A 164 3.37 -8.36 21.08
N GLN A 165 3.28 -9.68 21.21
CA GLN A 165 4.40 -10.60 21.00
C GLN A 165 4.76 -10.76 19.53
N VAL A 166 3.73 -10.80 18.68
CA VAL A 166 3.89 -10.82 17.22
C VAL A 166 4.70 -9.58 16.80
N LEU A 167 4.33 -8.40 17.31
CA LEU A 167 5.06 -7.17 17.04
C LEU A 167 6.45 -7.16 17.66
N SER A 168 6.66 -7.70 18.87
CA SER A 168 8.01 -7.79 19.44
C SER A 168 8.99 -8.58 18.57
N TYR A 169 8.51 -9.67 17.96
CA TYR A 169 9.30 -10.40 16.97
C TYR A 169 9.59 -9.56 15.72
N VAL A 170 8.58 -8.86 15.19
CA VAL A 170 8.75 -8.00 14.01
C VAL A 170 9.76 -6.88 14.30
N GLU A 171 9.62 -6.21 15.43
CA GLU A 171 10.51 -5.15 15.92
C GLU A 171 11.95 -5.65 16.06
N GLU A 172 12.15 -6.80 16.71
CA GLU A 172 13.47 -7.44 16.82
C GLU A 172 14.09 -7.69 15.44
N GLN A 173 13.34 -8.31 14.53
CA GLN A 173 13.87 -8.67 13.21
C GLN A 173 14.15 -7.43 12.33
N ILE A 174 13.37 -6.36 12.46
CA ILE A 174 13.65 -5.09 11.78
C ILE A 174 14.96 -4.51 12.31
N VAL A 175 15.16 -4.45 13.62
CA VAL A 175 16.40 -3.92 14.24
C VAL A 175 17.62 -4.73 13.80
N GLN A 176 17.53 -6.06 13.84
CA GLN A 176 18.61 -6.95 13.39
C GLN A 176 18.92 -6.76 11.90
N THR A 177 17.92 -6.46 11.07
CA THR A 177 18.12 -6.31 9.62
C THR A 177 18.65 -4.93 9.27
N ILE A 178 18.14 -3.85 9.86
CA ILE A 178 18.62 -2.49 9.58
C ILE A 178 20.07 -2.33 10.03
N SER A 179 20.51 -3.00 11.11
CA SER A 179 21.91 -2.96 11.55
C SER A 179 22.88 -3.51 10.49
N THR A 180 22.44 -4.41 9.60
CA THR A 180 23.30 -4.92 8.51
C THR A 180 23.57 -3.88 7.42
N THR A 181 22.88 -2.74 7.44
CA THR A 181 23.11 -1.64 6.48
C THR A 181 24.19 -0.67 6.97
N HIS A 182 24.68 -0.85 8.20
CA HIS A 182 25.83 -0.12 8.71
C HIS A 182 27.05 -0.33 7.79
N THR A 183 27.94 0.66 7.73
CA THR A 183 29.17 0.57 6.93
C THR A 183 30.04 -0.61 7.40
N GLY A 184 30.51 -1.44 6.46
CA GLY A 184 31.38 -2.59 6.74
C GLY A 184 30.67 -3.87 7.18
N GLN A 185 29.38 -4.02 6.87
CA GLN A 185 28.59 -5.21 7.18
C GLN A 185 28.49 -6.15 5.96
N GLU A 186 27.31 -6.27 5.34
CA GLU A 186 27.08 -7.17 4.21
C GLU A 186 27.81 -6.70 2.94
N ALA A 187 28.45 -7.65 2.26
CA ALA A 187 29.27 -7.44 1.06
C ALA A 187 28.65 -8.06 -0.21
N SER A 188 27.60 -8.87 -0.08
CA SER A 188 26.89 -9.51 -1.17
C SER A 188 25.59 -8.78 -1.48
N TYR A 189 25.42 -8.36 -2.74
CA TYR A 189 24.17 -7.74 -3.19
C TYR A 189 22.98 -8.70 -3.08
N LEU A 190 23.18 -10.00 -3.36
CA LEU A 190 22.11 -11.02 -3.23
C LEU A 190 21.66 -11.17 -1.77
N ASP A 191 22.59 -11.07 -0.84
CA ASP A 191 22.27 -11.12 0.58
C ASP A 191 21.55 -9.87 1.07
N TYR A 192 21.77 -8.70 0.46
CA TYR A 192 20.91 -7.54 0.68
C TYR A 192 19.51 -7.75 0.12
N GLU A 193 19.38 -8.36 -1.07
CA GLU A 193 18.06 -8.66 -1.62
C GLU A 193 17.27 -9.67 -0.76
N SER A 194 17.91 -10.72 -0.23
CA SER A 194 17.29 -11.62 0.74
C SER A 194 16.85 -10.90 2.02
N LYS A 195 17.64 -9.93 2.50
CA LYS A 195 17.24 -9.07 3.64
C LYS A 195 16.09 -8.13 3.31
N ALA A 196 16.03 -7.58 2.11
CA ALA A 196 14.89 -6.78 1.65
C ALA A 196 13.61 -7.64 1.57
N LEU A 197 13.71 -8.87 1.03
CA LEU A 197 12.63 -9.87 1.04
C LEU A 197 12.19 -10.19 2.47
N HIS A 198 13.12 -10.33 3.40
CA HIS A 198 12.84 -10.51 4.83
C HIS A 198 12.03 -9.37 5.43
N LEU A 199 12.47 -8.13 5.22
CA LEU A 199 11.74 -6.94 5.67
C LEU A 199 10.34 -6.83 5.05
N GLY A 200 10.19 -7.14 3.77
CA GLY A 200 8.88 -7.13 3.10
C GLY A 200 7.90 -8.17 3.66
N MET A 201 8.41 -9.35 4.05
CA MET A 201 7.60 -10.37 4.73
C MET A 201 7.14 -9.88 6.12
N LEU A 202 8.05 -9.29 6.91
CA LEU A 202 7.72 -8.73 8.22
C LEU A 202 6.71 -7.59 8.12
N ASP A 203 6.82 -6.78 7.07
CA ASP A 203 5.88 -5.69 6.77
C ASP A 203 4.43 -6.19 6.64
N HIS A 204 4.23 -7.33 5.97
CA HIS A 204 2.90 -7.94 5.84
C HIS A 204 2.32 -8.40 7.19
N VAL A 205 3.16 -8.84 8.13
CA VAL A 205 2.73 -9.19 9.50
C VAL A 205 2.33 -7.93 10.26
N ALA A 206 3.16 -6.89 10.24
CA ALA A 206 2.86 -5.62 10.91
C ALA A 206 1.56 -4.99 10.40
N MET A 207 1.37 -4.97 9.07
CA MET A 207 0.14 -4.50 8.43
C MET A 207 -1.09 -5.33 8.86
N GLU A 208 -0.96 -6.66 8.95
CA GLU A 208 -2.05 -7.53 9.40
C GLU A 208 -2.43 -7.26 10.86
N VAL A 209 -1.44 -7.10 11.74
CA VAL A 209 -1.66 -6.74 13.15
C VAL A 209 -2.38 -5.41 13.27
N ALA A 210 -1.90 -4.38 12.56
CA ALA A 210 -2.52 -3.05 12.58
C ALA A 210 -4.00 -3.12 12.17
N ASP A 211 -4.29 -3.68 11.00
CA ASP A 211 -5.65 -3.65 10.47
C ASP A 211 -6.61 -4.54 11.27
N VAL A 212 -6.17 -5.72 11.70
CA VAL A 212 -6.99 -6.60 12.54
C VAL A 212 -7.28 -5.96 13.89
N ALA A 213 -6.30 -5.32 14.53
CA ALA A 213 -6.50 -4.65 15.82
C ALA A 213 -7.57 -3.55 15.72
N GLN A 214 -7.49 -2.66 14.72
CA GLN A 214 -8.53 -1.64 14.53
C GLN A 214 -9.89 -2.21 14.11
N ILE A 215 -9.93 -3.27 13.29
CA ILE A 215 -11.19 -3.91 12.92
C ILE A 215 -11.93 -4.41 14.16
N VAL A 216 -11.24 -5.10 15.05
CA VAL A 216 -11.89 -5.72 16.20
C VAL A 216 -12.28 -4.69 17.26
N ALA A 217 -11.43 -3.69 17.49
CA ALA A 217 -11.65 -2.69 18.54
C ALA A 217 -12.67 -1.61 18.13
N PHE A 218 -12.60 -1.13 16.89
CA PHE A 218 -13.50 -0.08 16.39
C PHE A 218 -14.69 -0.63 15.60
N ASN A 219 -14.84 -1.96 15.54
CA ASN A 219 -15.92 -2.65 14.84
C ASN A 219 -16.06 -2.24 13.36
N PHE A 220 -14.93 -2.14 12.65
CA PHE A 220 -14.93 -1.91 11.20
C PHE A 220 -15.56 -3.09 10.45
N PRO A 221 -15.91 -2.92 9.16
CA PRO A 221 -16.39 -4.02 8.33
C PRO A 221 -15.46 -5.23 8.37
N LYS A 222 -16.07 -6.42 8.47
CA LYS A 222 -15.40 -7.72 8.65
C LYS A 222 -15.58 -8.60 7.43
N GLY A 223 -15.08 -8.12 6.29
CA GLY A 223 -15.27 -8.75 4.99
C GLY A 223 -16.68 -8.57 4.44
N ASP A 224 -17.31 -7.42 4.65
CA ASP A 224 -18.64 -7.16 4.07
C ASP A 224 -18.53 -6.80 2.57
N PRO A 225 -19.03 -7.63 1.64
CA PRO A 225 -19.03 -7.29 0.21
C PRO A 225 -19.92 -6.09 -0.12
N ASN A 226 -20.89 -5.79 0.74
CA ASN A 226 -21.84 -4.69 0.63
C ASN A 226 -21.49 -3.52 1.58
N ALA A 227 -20.24 -3.44 2.03
CA ALA A 227 -19.76 -2.31 2.82
C ALA A 227 -20.23 -1.00 2.16
N PRO A 228 -20.72 -0.03 2.97
CA PRO A 228 -21.45 1.11 2.45
C PRO A 228 -20.60 1.95 1.50
N LEU A 229 -21.27 2.67 0.60
CA LEU A 229 -20.61 3.71 -0.19
C LEU A 229 -20.49 4.98 0.67
N SER A 230 -19.28 5.51 0.79
CA SER A 230 -19.00 6.84 1.33
C SER A 230 -18.69 7.82 0.19
N GLU A 231 -18.58 9.10 0.51
CA GLU A 231 -18.33 10.16 -0.46
C GLU A 231 -16.84 10.52 -0.54
N ILE A 232 -16.34 10.73 -1.77
CA ILE A 232 -14.99 11.24 -2.04
C ILE A 232 -14.96 12.41 -3.03
N GLY A 233 -14.09 13.39 -2.76
CA GLY A 233 -13.78 14.52 -3.65
C GLY A 233 -13.73 15.88 -2.95
N MET A 234 -13.02 16.84 -3.56
CA MET A 234 -12.83 18.18 -2.98
C MET A 234 -14.14 18.99 -2.95
N GLY A 235 -15.11 18.69 -3.82
CA GLY A 235 -16.36 19.43 -3.94
C GLY A 235 -17.42 19.08 -2.88
N LEU A 236 -17.14 18.11 -1.99
CA LEU A 236 -18.11 17.59 -1.03
C LEU A 236 -18.35 18.46 0.20
N ILE A 237 -17.41 19.34 0.51
CA ILE A 237 -17.42 20.11 1.76
C ILE A 237 -18.44 21.24 1.66
N ASP A 238 -19.38 21.28 2.59
CA ASP A 238 -20.21 22.45 2.81
C ASP A 238 -19.39 23.53 3.54
N ILE A 239 -18.85 24.47 2.75
CA ILE A 239 -18.01 25.57 3.25
C ILE A 239 -18.75 26.55 4.18
N ALA A 240 -20.08 26.42 4.34
CA ALA A 240 -20.83 27.19 5.32
C ALA A 240 -20.68 26.62 6.75
N LYS A 241 -20.31 25.34 6.86
CA LYS A 241 -20.13 24.65 8.13
C LYS A 241 -18.66 24.68 8.57
N PRO A 242 -18.39 24.70 9.88
CA PRO A 242 -17.04 24.50 10.39
C PRO A 242 -16.46 23.18 9.89
N MET A 243 -15.17 23.18 9.54
CA MET A 243 -14.51 21.98 9.00
C MET A 243 -13.26 21.58 9.79
N ILE A 244 -13.18 20.30 10.14
CA ILE A 244 -11.97 19.64 10.63
C ILE A 244 -11.38 18.80 9.51
N LEU A 245 -10.10 19.05 9.21
CA LEU A 245 -9.32 18.27 8.25
C LEU A 245 -8.32 17.37 8.98
N LEU A 246 -8.34 16.08 8.65
CA LEU A 246 -7.43 15.06 9.16
C LEU A 246 -6.45 14.63 8.07
N ILE A 247 -5.14 14.57 8.37
CA ILE A 247 -4.15 14.09 7.40
C ILE A 247 -3.16 13.12 8.04
N GLY A 248 -3.19 11.87 7.54
CA GLY A 248 -2.16 10.85 7.70
C GLY A 248 -2.73 9.43 7.78
N HIS A 249 -2.48 8.66 8.83
CA HIS A 249 -2.60 7.18 8.83
C HIS A 249 -3.26 6.52 10.03
N ASN A 250 -2.85 6.81 11.26
CA ASN A 250 -3.57 6.36 12.44
C ASN A 250 -4.99 6.94 12.36
N VAL A 251 -6.00 6.18 12.74
CA VAL A 251 -7.40 6.63 12.68
C VAL A 251 -7.89 7.08 14.05
N SER A 252 -7.12 6.77 15.10
CA SER A 252 -7.51 6.98 16.48
C SER A 252 -7.86 8.45 16.75
N GLU A 253 -7.13 9.40 16.18
CA GLU A 253 -7.41 10.83 16.33
C GLU A 253 -8.74 11.23 15.69
N GLY A 254 -9.05 10.67 14.51
CA GLY A 254 -10.32 10.90 13.83
C GLY A 254 -11.51 10.31 14.59
N ILE A 255 -11.32 9.13 15.18
CA ILE A 255 -12.34 8.49 16.02
C ILE A 255 -12.59 9.31 17.29
N GLU A 256 -11.55 9.80 17.97
CA GLU A 256 -11.76 10.66 19.15
C GLU A 256 -12.50 11.96 18.80
N VAL A 257 -12.26 12.55 17.63
CA VAL A 257 -13.02 13.71 17.13
C VAL A 257 -14.51 13.37 17.02
N ILE A 258 -14.84 12.25 16.37
CA ILE A 258 -16.23 11.81 16.21
C ILE A 258 -16.87 11.47 17.56
N ASP A 259 -16.17 10.75 18.42
CA ASP A 259 -16.65 10.39 19.77
C ASP A 259 -16.86 11.64 20.64
N TYR A 260 -16.01 12.65 20.52
CA TYR A 260 -16.20 13.94 21.18
C TYR A 260 -17.44 14.67 20.66
N MET A 261 -17.66 14.69 19.34
CA MET A 261 -18.87 15.26 18.74
C MET A 261 -20.14 14.59 19.27
N ASN A 262 -20.15 13.25 19.29
CA ASN A 262 -21.27 12.45 19.78
C ASN A 262 -21.56 12.74 21.26
N ARG A 263 -20.53 12.74 22.12
CA ARG A 263 -20.65 13.04 23.55
C ARG A 263 -21.18 14.45 23.84
N ASN A 264 -20.96 15.39 22.92
CA ASN A 264 -21.36 16.79 23.06
C ASN A 264 -22.58 17.16 22.21
N ASN A 265 -23.34 16.19 21.70
CA ASN A 265 -24.57 16.39 20.91
C ASN A 265 -24.36 17.28 19.66
N LEU A 266 -23.20 17.18 19.02
CA LEU A 266 -22.89 17.89 17.77
C LEU A 266 -23.31 17.11 16.52
N GLY A 267 -23.99 15.98 16.70
CA GLY A 267 -24.46 15.14 15.60
C GLY A 267 -23.34 14.39 14.88
N LYS A 268 -23.68 13.79 13.75
CA LYS A 268 -22.72 13.09 12.88
C LYS A 268 -21.89 14.07 12.05
N PRO A 269 -20.70 13.66 11.55
CA PRO A 269 -19.98 14.40 10.52
C PRO A 269 -20.91 14.83 9.37
N GLY A 270 -20.89 16.12 9.05
CA GLY A 270 -21.74 16.73 8.03
C GLY A 270 -23.03 17.37 8.55
N GLU A 271 -23.44 17.17 9.80
CA GLU A 271 -24.64 17.80 10.38
C GLU A 271 -24.33 19.21 10.90
N VAL A 272 -23.55 19.33 11.98
CA VAL A 272 -23.10 20.62 12.55
C VAL A 272 -21.76 21.06 11.99
N LEU A 273 -20.80 20.13 11.88
CA LEU A 273 -19.47 20.38 11.34
C LEU A 273 -19.03 19.24 10.41
N GLU A 274 -18.19 19.58 9.45
CA GLU A 274 -17.60 18.65 8.49
C GLU A 274 -16.36 18.01 9.10
N VAL A 275 -16.27 16.67 9.03
CA VAL A 275 -15.04 15.93 9.33
C VAL A 275 -14.62 15.23 8.05
N ALA A 276 -13.45 15.60 7.53
CA ALA A 276 -12.92 15.01 6.31
C ALA A 276 -11.43 14.71 6.42
N GLY A 277 -10.98 13.73 5.63
CA GLY A 277 -9.59 13.29 5.67
C GLY A 277 -8.90 13.29 4.31
N LEU A 278 -7.57 13.23 4.36
CA LEU A 278 -6.68 12.87 3.25
C LEU A 278 -5.85 11.63 3.61
N CYS A 279 -5.50 10.82 2.62
CA CYS A 279 -4.70 9.59 2.80
C CYS A 279 -5.40 8.52 3.66
N CYS A 280 -4.64 7.64 4.32
CA CYS A 280 -5.16 6.42 4.93
C CYS A 280 -6.12 6.68 6.10
N THR A 281 -5.88 7.70 6.92
CA THR A 281 -6.81 8.09 8.00
C THR A 281 -8.20 8.41 7.45
N ALA A 282 -8.27 9.03 6.26
CA ALA A 282 -9.54 9.29 5.57
C ALA A 282 -10.26 8.00 5.15
N HIS A 283 -9.51 6.98 4.75
CA HIS A 283 -10.09 5.69 4.44
C HIS A 283 -10.62 5.02 5.70
N ASP A 284 -9.82 4.99 6.77
CA ASP A 284 -10.17 4.26 7.98
C ASP A 284 -11.27 4.98 8.79
N ILE A 285 -11.32 6.31 8.80
CA ILE A 285 -12.40 7.02 9.50
C ILE A 285 -13.77 6.72 8.90
N THR A 286 -13.85 6.50 7.57
CA THR A 286 -15.11 6.08 6.92
C THR A 286 -15.50 4.64 7.20
N ARG A 287 -14.58 3.81 7.72
CA ARG A 287 -14.89 2.47 8.23
C ARG A 287 -15.51 2.53 9.63
N TYR A 288 -15.27 3.62 10.37
CA TYR A 288 -15.91 3.92 11.64
C TYR A 288 -17.26 4.62 11.45
N GLU A 289 -17.27 5.72 10.69
CA GLU A 289 -18.47 6.53 10.42
C GLU A 289 -18.49 6.94 8.95
N SER A 290 -19.37 6.30 8.18
CA SER A 290 -19.49 6.50 6.73
C SER A 290 -19.89 7.92 6.31
N SER A 291 -20.44 8.74 7.23
CA SER A 291 -20.77 10.14 6.96
C SER A 291 -19.56 11.08 6.98
N ALA A 292 -18.41 10.64 7.50
CA ALA A 292 -17.15 11.34 7.30
C ALA A 292 -16.77 11.33 5.81
N LYS A 293 -16.07 12.37 5.35
CA LYS A 293 -15.79 12.57 3.91
C LYS A 293 -14.33 12.32 3.57
N ILE A 294 -14.08 11.81 2.37
CA ILE A 294 -12.71 11.64 1.84
C ILE A 294 -12.43 12.78 0.87
N ILE A 295 -11.38 13.57 1.10
CA ILE A 295 -10.99 14.62 0.16
C ILE A 295 -10.26 14.04 -1.06
N GLY A 296 -9.38 13.06 -0.82
CA GLY A 296 -8.63 12.41 -1.89
C GLY A 296 -7.26 11.86 -1.48
N PRO A 297 -6.44 11.48 -2.48
CA PRO A 297 -5.12 10.89 -2.25
C PRO A 297 -4.08 11.93 -1.81
N ILE A 298 -2.86 11.47 -1.54
CA ILE A 298 -1.73 12.32 -1.08
C ILE A 298 -1.47 13.57 -1.97
N SER A 299 -1.68 13.47 -3.28
CA SER A 299 -1.46 14.57 -4.24
C SER A 299 -2.43 15.76 -4.05
N HIS A 300 -3.44 15.62 -3.19
CA HIS A 300 -4.45 16.64 -2.92
C HIS A 300 -4.10 17.53 -1.72
N GLN A 301 -3.16 17.13 -0.86
CA GLN A 301 -2.92 17.78 0.45
C GLN A 301 -2.67 19.29 0.35
N ILE A 302 -1.62 19.72 -0.36
CA ILE A 302 -1.27 21.16 -0.44
C ILE A 302 -2.41 21.97 -1.05
N ARG A 303 -3.01 21.43 -2.12
CA ARG A 303 -4.11 22.09 -2.84
C ARG A 303 -5.31 22.31 -1.92
N PHE A 304 -5.66 21.30 -1.14
CA PHE A 304 -6.80 21.38 -0.25
C PHE A 304 -6.53 22.27 0.97
N ILE A 305 -5.34 22.20 1.59
CA ILE A 305 -4.95 23.12 2.67
C ILE A 305 -5.04 24.58 2.17
N ARG A 306 -4.50 24.87 0.98
CA ARG A 306 -4.52 26.21 0.38
C ARG A 306 -5.90 26.72 -0.01
N SER A 307 -6.89 25.84 -0.14
CA SER A 307 -8.28 26.28 -0.35
C SER A 307 -8.80 27.12 0.82
N GLY A 308 -8.21 26.94 2.01
CA GLY A 308 -8.66 27.58 3.23
C GLY A 308 -9.93 26.96 3.82
N ALA A 309 -10.47 25.87 3.26
CA ALA A 309 -11.72 25.27 3.71
C ALA A 309 -11.67 24.76 5.17
N ALA A 310 -10.51 24.26 5.63
CA ALA A 310 -10.36 23.70 6.97
C ALA A 310 -10.25 24.78 8.05
N ASP A 311 -11.11 24.75 9.07
CA ASP A 311 -11.06 25.62 10.26
C ASP A 311 -10.21 25.05 11.38
N THR A 312 -9.86 23.77 11.31
CA THR A 312 -8.78 23.17 12.08
C THR A 312 -8.17 22.04 11.27
N LEU A 313 -6.84 21.94 11.28
CA LEU A 313 -6.07 20.88 10.65
C LEU A 313 -5.40 20.04 11.74
N ILE A 314 -5.72 18.75 11.79
CA ILE A 314 -5.05 17.77 12.63
C ILE A 314 -4.17 16.88 11.74
N ILE A 315 -2.93 16.68 12.15
CA ILE A 315 -2.02 15.74 11.51
C ILE A 315 -1.56 14.68 12.51
N ASP A 316 -1.44 13.44 12.06
CA ASP A 316 -0.85 12.34 12.81
C ASP A 316 0.54 12.01 12.23
N GLU A 317 0.72 10.92 11.48
CA GLU A 317 1.98 10.45 10.94
C GLU A 317 1.88 9.97 9.47
N GLN A 318 3.05 9.99 8.82
CA GLN A 318 3.31 9.37 7.50
C GLN A 318 2.58 10.00 6.31
N CYS A 319 3.32 10.20 5.21
CA CYS A 319 2.81 10.79 3.97
C CYS A 319 2.15 12.17 4.14
N ILE A 320 2.39 12.86 5.25
CA ILE A 320 1.99 14.25 5.45
C ILE A 320 3.05 15.11 4.77
N THR A 321 2.62 16.09 3.98
CA THR A 321 3.56 17.07 3.42
C THR A 321 4.20 17.89 4.54
N ASN A 322 5.53 17.99 4.54
CA ASN A 322 6.27 18.85 5.48
C ASN A 322 5.92 20.34 5.34
N LEU A 323 5.12 20.70 4.35
CA LEU A 323 4.60 22.05 4.14
C LEU A 323 3.29 22.32 4.87
N SER A 324 2.67 21.31 5.50
CA SER A 324 1.32 21.43 6.07
C SER A 324 1.17 22.61 7.03
N LEU A 325 2.11 22.80 7.96
CA LEU A 325 2.10 23.93 8.91
C LEU A 325 2.22 25.29 8.18
N ILE A 326 3.19 25.43 7.26
CA ILE A 326 3.43 26.68 6.54
C ILE A 326 2.23 27.03 5.64
N GLU A 327 1.63 26.04 5.00
CA GLU A 327 0.46 26.25 4.14
C GLU A 327 -0.79 26.56 4.98
N ALA A 328 -0.98 25.91 6.13
CA ALA A 328 -2.05 26.22 7.09
C ALA A 328 -1.94 27.65 7.63
N GLN A 329 -0.72 28.10 7.96
CA GLN A 329 -0.42 29.47 8.39
C GLN A 329 -0.86 30.52 7.35
N LYS A 330 -0.54 30.29 6.07
CA LYS A 330 -0.92 31.21 4.98
C LYS A 330 -2.43 31.38 4.87
N VAL A 331 -3.19 30.35 5.23
CA VAL A 331 -4.66 30.36 5.20
C VAL A 331 -5.31 30.56 6.58
N LYS A 332 -4.50 30.88 7.60
CA LYS A 332 -4.93 31.08 8.98
C LYS A 332 -5.73 29.90 9.55
N THR A 333 -5.40 28.67 9.15
CA THR A 333 -5.98 27.44 9.72
C THR A 333 -5.16 27.04 10.95
N PRO A 334 -5.76 26.95 12.14
CA PRO A 334 -5.16 26.33 13.32
C PRO A 334 -4.64 24.92 13.04
N PHE A 335 -3.44 24.62 13.52
CA PHE A 335 -2.74 23.37 13.26
C PHE A 335 -2.47 22.59 14.54
N ILE A 336 -2.78 21.31 14.56
CA ILE A 336 -2.57 20.42 15.70
C ILE A 336 -1.79 19.20 15.22
N ALA A 337 -0.59 19.00 15.75
CA ALA A 337 0.18 17.77 15.57
C ALA A 337 -0.04 16.83 16.75
N VAL A 338 -0.44 15.59 16.49
CA VAL A 338 -0.76 14.61 17.54
C VAL A 338 0.20 13.43 17.62
N SER A 339 1.17 13.33 16.70
CA SER A 339 2.16 12.25 16.70
C SER A 339 3.57 12.78 16.97
N ASP A 340 4.27 12.12 17.88
CA ASP A 340 5.68 12.39 18.21
C ASP A 340 6.62 12.21 17.00
N LYS A 341 6.23 11.35 16.05
CA LYS A 341 6.92 11.13 14.77
C LYS A 341 6.83 12.33 13.83
N ALA A 342 5.89 13.23 14.07
CA ALA A 342 5.61 14.39 13.24
C ALA A 342 5.15 15.58 14.10
N ALA A 343 6.02 16.01 15.02
CA ALA A 343 5.71 17.11 15.95
C ALA A 343 5.84 18.53 15.34
N TYR A 344 6.40 18.68 14.13
CA TYR A 344 6.51 19.95 13.36
C TYR A 344 7.18 21.14 14.08
N GLY A 345 7.85 20.93 15.21
CA GLY A 345 8.53 21.99 15.97
C GLY A 345 7.58 23.03 16.58
N VAL A 346 6.28 22.73 16.66
CA VAL A 346 5.29 23.57 17.35
C VAL A 346 5.34 23.33 18.87
N PRO A 347 4.92 24.29 19.70
CA PRO A 347 5.00 24.16 21.16
C PRO A 347 4.17 23.00 21.67
N ASP A 348 4.74 22.24 22.61
CA ASP A 348 4.03 21.23 23.40
C ASP A 348 3.11 21.92 24.41
N VAL A 349 1.81 21.60 24.32
CA VAL A 349 0.77 22.16 25.17
C VAL A 349 0.02 21.09 25.97
N SER A 350 0.62 19.89 26.12
CA SER A 350 0.00 18.75 26.80
C SER A 350 -0.50 19.10 28.20
N GLU A 351 0.23 19.94 28.94
CA GLU A 351 -0.12 20.37 30.31
C GLU A 351 -1.06 21.59 30.37
N TRP A 352 -1.38 22.23 29.24
CA TRP A 352 -2.19 23.44 29.25
C TRP A 352 -3.69 23.13 29.38
N PRO A 353 -4.50 23.96 30.06
CA PRO A 353 -5.95 23.82 30.02
C PRO A 353 -6.50 23.94 28.58
N ILE A 354 -7.56 23.21 28.26
CA ILE A 354 -8.17 23.19 26.91
C ILE A 354 -8.51 24.61 26.45
N GLU A 355 -9.09 25.42 27.32
CA GLU A 355 -9.53 26.80 27.03
C GLU A 355 -8.35 27.71 26.67
N LYS A 356 -7.21 27.50 27.33
CA LYS A 356 -5.96 28.22 27.02
C LYS A 356 -5.43 27.82 25.65
N ILE A 357 -5.49 26.54 25.29
CA ILE A 357 -5.03 26.05 23.99
C ILE A 357 -5.92 26.62 22.88
N VAL A 358 -7.25 26.46 23.03
CA VAL A 358 -8.24 26.97 22.08
C VAL A 358 -8.09 28.48 21.87
N SER A 359 -8.04 29.28 22.94
CA SER A 359 -7.87 30.74 22.82
C SER A 359 -6.56 31.13 22.14
N SER A 360 -5.47 30.41 22.41
CA SER A 360 -4.17 30.66 21.78
C SER A 360 -4.20 30.38 20.27
N LEU A 361 -4.94 29.36 19.84
CA LEU A 361 -5.12 29.01 18.43
C LEU A 361 -6.09 29.95 17.70
N THR A 362 -7.22 30.32 18.32
CA THR A 362 -8.28 31.12 17.68
C THR A 362 -7.93 32.60 17.55
N VAL A 363 -7.25 33.18 18.55
CA VAL A 363 -6.78 34.58 18.52
C VAL A 363 -5.52 34.74 17.65
N GLY A 364 -4.92 33.63 17.19
CA GLY A 364 -3.70 33.63 16.38
C GLY A 364 -2.43 33.90 17.18
N GLY A 365 -2.46 33.68 18.50
CA GLY A 365 -1.27 33.76 19.36
C GLY A 365 -0.28 32.63 19.07
N LEU A 366 -0.79 31.46 18.65
CA LEU A 366 -0.01 30.33 18.16
C LEU A 366 -0.56 29.87 16.80
N SER A 367 0.34 29.56 15.87
CA SER A 367 -0.03 29.04 14.56
C SER A 367 -0.24 27.52 14.53
N GLY A 368 0.27 26.82 15.54
CA GLY A 368 0.00 25.41 15.76
C GLY A 368 0.55 24.94 17.10
N VAL A 369 0.15 23.74 17.50
CA VAL A 369 0.53 23.11 18.78
C VAL A 369 0.80 21.62 18.61
N PHE A 370 1.66 21.08 19.47
CA PHE A 370 1.83 19.64 19.65
C PHE A 370 0.98 19.19 20.83
N LEU A 371 0.10 18.21 20.61
CA LEU A 371 -0.86 17.71 21.58
C LEU A 371 -1.10 16.20 21.36
N PRO A 372 -0.29 15.32 21.97
CA PRO A 372 -0.35 13.87 21.76
C PRO A 372 -1.50 13.16 22.49
N ASP A 373 -2.10 13.79 23.49
CA ASP A 373 -3.34 13.30 24.11
C ASP A 373 -4.50 13.46 23.11
N LEU A 374 -4.95 12.34 22.53
CA LEU A 374 -5.93 12.35 21.45
C LEU A 374 -7.33 12.77 21.92
N GLU A 375 -7.72 12.48 23.17
CA GLU A 375 -9.03 12.92 23.68
C GLU A 375 -9.04 14.44 23.86
N LYS A 376 -7.95 14.97 24.41
CA LYS A 376 -7.76 16.41 24.55
C LYS A 376 -7.60 17.11 23.20
N ALA A 377 -6.88 16.51 22.25
CA ALA A 377 -6.73 17.01 20.89
C ALA A 377 -8.07 17.05 20.15
N ALA A 378 -8.91 16.02 20.32
CA ALA A 378 -10.26 15.99 19.79
C ALA A 378 -11.10 17.16 20.33
N ALA A 379 -11.13 17.35 21.65
CA ALA A 379 -11.83 18.47 22.28
C ALA A 379 -11.33 19.84 21.76
N VAL A 380 -10.01 20.07 21.80
CA VAL A 380 -9.39 21.30 21.30
C VAL A 380 -9.74 21.53 19.84
N SER A 381 -9.67 20.50 18.99
CA SER A 381 -9.92 20.63 17.56
C SER A 381 -11.36 21.01 17.24
N VAL A 382 -12.34 20.37 17.87
CA VAL A 382 -13.76 20.63 17.66
C VAL A 382 -14.14 22.03 18.13
N ILE A 383 -13.71 22.41 19.33
CA ILE A 383 -13.99 23.75 19.87
C ILE A 383 -13.29 24.82 19.01
N THR A 384 -12.03 24.59 18.62
CA THR A 384 -11.27 25.51 17.77
C THR A 384 -11.94 25.70 16.41
N ALA A 385 -12.41 24.63 15.77
CA ALA A 385 -13.11 24.72 14.49
C ALA A 385 -14.40 25.56 14.61
N LEU A 386 -15.21 25.31 15.64
CA LEU A 386 -16.46 26.05 15.90
C LEU A 386 -16.21 27.56 16.12
N GLN A 387 -15.15 27.91 16.84
CA GLN A 387 -14.80 29.31 17.11
C GLN A 387 -14.12 30.00 15.92
N THR A 388 -13.31 29.25 15.16
CA THR A 388 -12.52 29.76 14.04
C THR A 388 -13.35 30.00 12.79
N ALA A 389 -14.32 29.12 12.48
CA ALA A 389 -15.21 29.23 11.32
C ALA A 389 -15.83 30.63 11.12
N PRO A 390 -16.56 31.22 12.10
CA PRO A 390 -17.17 32.54 11.93
C PRO A 390 -16.14 33.66 11.72
N LEU A 391 -14.92 33.52 12.26
CA LEU A 391 -13.83 34.48 12.06
C LEU A 391 -13.24 34.39 10.65
N ARG A 392 -13.25 33.19 10.05
CA ARG A 392 -12.67 32.91 8.73
C ARG A 392 -13.66 32.96 7.58
N GLN A 393 -14.98 32.99 7.80
CA GLN A 393 -15.99 33.11 6.74
C GLN A 393 -15.77 34.30 5.78
N LYS A 394 -15.14 35.39 6.25
CA LYS A 394 -14.82 36.58 5.44
C LYS A 394 -13.45 36.52 4.74
N PHE A 395 -12.66 35.48 5.03
CA PHE A 395 -11.29 35.35 4.56
C PHE A 395 -11.25 34.59 3.23
N LYS A 396 -10.96 35.32 2.14
CA LYS A 396 -10.76 34.73 0.81
C LYS A 396 -9.27 34.61 0.52
N VAL A 397 -8.80 33.39 0.26
CA VAL A 397 -7.39 33.10 -0.07
C VAL A 397 -7.18 32.93 -1.56
N ILE A 398 -8.14 32.30 -2.26
CA ILE A 398 -7.98 32.00 -3.68
C ILE A 398 -8.17 33.29 -4.48
N PRO A 399 -7.19 33.68 -5.34
CA PRO A 399 -7.29 34.90 -6.15
C PRO A 399 -8.52 34.92 -7.03
N ASP A 400 -9.07 36.11 -7.28
CA ASP A 400 -10.16 36.26 -8.25
C ASP A 400 -9.65 36.12 -9.69
N VAL A 401 -10.54 35.83 -10.64
CA VAL A 401 -10.19 35.59 -12.06
C VAL A 401 -9.39 36.75 -12.66
N LYS A 402 -9.76 38.00 -12.31
CA LYS A 402 -9.03 39.19 -12.76
C LYS A 402 -7.62 39.29 -12.18
N GLU A 403 -7.41 38.77 -10.98
CA GLU A 403 -6.10 38.75 -10.32
C GLU A 403 -5.18 37.69 -10.94
N LEU A 404 -5.75 36.60 -11.50
CA LEU A 404 -4.97 35.54 -12.16
C LEU A 404 -4.12 36.07 -13.30
N SER A 405 -4.71 36.84 -14.23
CA SER A 405 -3.99 37.38 -15.39
C SER A 405 -2.91 38.37 -14.96
N ASN A 406 -3.17 39.16 -13.91
CA ASN A 406 -2.18 40.07 -13.35
C ASN A 406 -0.99 39.33 -12.72
N ILE A 407 -1.24 38.26 -11.96
CA ILE A 407 -0.18 37.43 -11.39
C ILE A 407 0.60 36.71 -12.51
N ALA A 408 -0.10 36.16 -13.50
CA ALA A 408 0.49 35.48 -14.64
C ALA A 408 1.28 36.41 -15.57
N SER A 409 0.94 37.71 -15.63
CA SER A 409 1.65 38.71 -16.46
C SER A 409 3.15 38.79 -16.17
N LYS A 410 3.53 38.51 -14.91
CA LYS A 410 4.92 38.43 -14.43
C LYS A 410 5.68 37.22 -14.98
N CYS A 411 5.00 36.24 -15.58
CA CYS A 411 5.67 35.09 -16.17
C CYS A 411 6.56 35.52 -17.35
N THR A 412 7.82 35.08 -17.29
CA THR A 412 8.83 35.30 -18.33
C THR A 412 9.03 34.08 -19.23
N HIS A 413 8.24 33.02 -19.04
CA HIS A 413 8.32 31.77 -19.81
C HIS A 413 9.72 31.13 -19.81
N CYS A 414 10.45 31.22 -18.69
CA CYS A 414 11.83 30.73 -18.58
C CYS A 414 12.00 29.18 -18.47
N GLY A 415 10.89 28.44 -18.42
CA GLY A 415 10.84 26.98 -18.33
C GLY A 415 11.34 26.34 -17.03
N ARG A 416 11.73 27.12 -16.01
CA ARG A 416 12.27 26.54 -14.76
C ARG A 416 11.25 25.71 -13.98
N CYS A 417 9.99 26.15 -13.93
CA CYS A 417 8.90 25.42 -13.27
C CYS A 417 8.66 24.04 -13.89
N ARG A 418 8.72 23.93 -15.23
CA ARG A 418 8.62 22.67 -15.96
C ARG A 418 9.82 21.76 -15.67
N ARG A 419 11.05 22.26 -15.83
CA ARG A 419 12.28 21.49 -15.54
C ARG A 419 12.35 20.96 -14.10
N ASN A 420 11.73 21.66 -13.14
CA ASN A 420 11.68 21.23 -11.74
C ASN A 420 10.46 20.35 -11.41
N CYS A 421 9.51 20.19 -12.34
CA CYS A 421 8.34 19.34 -12.15
C CYS A 421 8.77 17.86 -12.13
N PRO A 422 8.37 17.06 -11.11
CA PRO A 422 8.77 15.65 -11.03
C PRO A 422 8.34 14.76 -12.20
N ILE A 423 7.33 15.21 -12.95
CA ILE A 423 6.70 14.51 -14.07
C ILE A 423 6.64 15.40 -15.35
N ASP A 424 7.52 16.41 -15.44
CA ASP A 424 7.68 17.31 -16.61
C ASP A 424 6.37 17.95 -17.14
N LEU A 425 5.43 18.34 -16.25
CA LEU A 425 4.23 19.04 -16.71
C LEU A 425 4.59 20.39 -17.37
N PRO A 426 3.90 20.77 -18.47
CA PRO A 426 4.12 22.03 -19.19
C PRO A 426 3.53 23.23 -18.43
N VAL A 427 4.02 23.45 -17.21
CA VAL A 427 3.56 24.49 -16.27
C VAL A 427 3.86 25.89 -16.80
N ASP A 428 5.03 26.07 -17.40
CA ASP A 428 5.44 27.31 -18.05
C ASP A 428 4.48 27.71 -19.17
N ASP A 429 4.15 26.77 -20.07
CA ASP A 429 3.19 27.00 -21.15
C ASP A 429 1.78 27.30 -20.63
N ALA A 430 1.34 26.58 -19.59
CA ALA A 430 0.03 26.80 -18.98
C ALA A 430 -0.09 28.19 -18.33
N ILE A 431 0.94 28.63 -17.60
CA ILE A 431 0.97 29.97 -17.00
C ILE A 431 1.10 31.06 -18.08
N TYR A 432 1.84 30.80 -19.15
CA TYR A 432 1.93 31.74 -20.28
C TYR A 432 0.59 31.85 -21.04
N SER A 433 -0.13 30.74 -21.23
CA SER A 433 -1.50 30.76 -21.78
C SER A 433 -2.42 31.62 -20.90
N LEU A 434 -2.31 31.47 -19.57
CA LEU A 434 -3.09 32.27 -18.62
C LEU A 434 -2.77 33.76 -18.73
N LYS A 435 -1.49 34.13 -18.95
CA LYS A 435 -1.08 35.51 -19.25
C LYS A 435 -1.76 36.07 -20.50
N LEU A 436 -2.03 35.23 -21.49
CA LEU A 436 -2.76 35.59 -22.71
C LEU A 436 -4.29 35.52 -22.57
N GLY A 437 -4.80 35.21 -21.36
CA GLY A 437 -6.23 35.14 -21.06
C GLY A 437 -6.87 33.75 -21.15
N ASP A 438 -6.10 32.70 -21.44
CA ASP A 438 -6.58 31.32 -21.53
C ASP A 438 -6.16 30.49 -20.31
N SER A 439 -7.12 30.16 -19.44
CA SER A 439 -6.90 29.34 -18.25
C SER A 439 -7.06 27.84 -18.49
N SER A 440 -7.53 27.41 -19.67
CA SER A 440 -7.90 26.02 -19.95
C SER A 440 -6.73 25.06 -19.79
N LYS A 441 -5.53 25.43 -20.28
CA LYS A 441 -4.32 24.61 -20.13
C LYS A 441 -3.95 24.40 -18.67
N LEU A 442 -4.07 25.42 -17.85
CA LEU A 442 -3.76 25.31 -16.43
C LEU A 442 -4.81 24.45 -15.71
N ALA A 443 -6.08 24.58 -16.07
CA ALA A 443 -7.15 23.73 -15.54
C ALA A 443 -6.94 22.25 -15.91
N MET A 444 -6.49 21.95 -17.13
CA MET A 444 -6.19 20.58 -17.56
C MET A 444 -5.06 19.93 -16.75
N LEU A 445 -4.08 20.72 -16.29
CA LEU A 445 -2.98 20.19 -15.46
C LEU A 445 -3.41 19.78 -14.05
N HIS A 446 -4.61 20.16 -13.57
CA HIS A 446 -5.08 19.82 -12.22
C HIS A 446 -5.08 18.31 -11.95
N ASP A 447 -5.56 17.50 -12.89
CA ASP A 447 -5.65 16.04 -12.70
C ASP A 447 -4.29 15.34 -12.75
N LEU A 448 -3.33 15.97 -13.41
CA LEU A 448 -1.98 15.46 -13.59
C LEU A 448 -1.05 15.90 -12.45
N CYS A 449 -1.33 17.06 -11.85
CA CYS A 449 -0.46 17.67 -10.86
C CYS A 449 -0.36 16.85 -9.57
N LEU A 450 0.87 16.56 -9.17
CA LEU A 450 1.17 15.92 -7.88
C LEU A 450 0.97 16.84 -6.66
N GLY A 451 0.70 18.14 -6.90
CA GLY A 451 0.47 19.11 -5.84
C GLY A 451 1.67 19.36 -4.93
N CYS A 452 2.91 19.32 -5.44
CA CYS A 452 4.14 19.35 -4.62
C CYS A 452 4.75 20.73 -4.36
N GLY A 453 4.32 21.79 -5.06
CA GLY A 453 4.82 23.16 -4.88
C GLY A 453 6.22 23.47 -5.44
N ARG A 454 6.98 22.47 -5.91
CA ARG A 454 8.33 22.65 -6.47
C ARG A 454 8.44 23.70 -7.58
N CYS A 455 7.40 23.81 -8.42
CA CYS A 455 7.35 24.79 -9.49
C CYS A 455 7.31 26.24 -8.98
N GLU A 456 6.75 26.48 -7.80
CA GLU A 456 6.60 27.82 -7.21
C GLU A 456 7.91 28.31 -6.59
N TRP A 457 8.68 27.43 -5.93
CA TRP A 457 9.96 27.79 -5.32
C TRP A 457 11.05 28.09 -6.33
N GLU A 458 11.02 27.38 -7.46
CA GLU A 458 11.98 27.60 -8.53
C GLU A 458 11.59 28.80 -9.42
N CYS A 459 10.37 29.32 -9.29
CA CYS A 459 9.92 30.49 -10.04
C CYS A 459 10.61 31.77 -9.52
N PRO A 460 11.40 32.49 -10.33
CA PRO A 460 12.05 33.74 -9.89
C PRO A 460 11.05 34.84 -9.51
N ASN A 461 9.81 34.75 -10.01
CA ASN A 461 8.74 35.70 -9.75
C ASN A 461 7.74 35.19 -8.70
N HIS A 462 8.06 34.07 -8.04
CA HIS A 462 7.26 33.45 -6.98
C HIS A 462 5.78 33.26 -7.36
N THR A 463 5.52 32.86 -8.61
CA THR A 463 4.15 32.63 -9.08
C THR A 463 3.51 31.47 -8.28
N PRO A 464 2.33 31.68 -7.65
CA PRO A 464 1.64 30.66 -6.85
C PRO A 464 0.87 29.68 -7.75
N VAL A 465 1.61 28.91 -8.55
CA VAL A 465 1.10 28.01 -9.59
C VAL A 465 -0.06 27.12 -9.11
N LEU A 466 0.03 26.49 -7.94
CA LEU A 466 -1.02 25.59 -7.46
C LEU A 466 -2.30 26.35 -7.11
N SER A 467 -2.20 27.56 -6.56
CA SER A 467 -3.38 28.39 -6.26
C SER A 467 -4.04 28.89 -7.55
N LEU A 468 -3.24 29.29 -8.55
CA LEU A 468 -3.74 29.64 -9.88
C LEU A 468 -4.42 28.43 -10.55
N MET A 469 -3.86 27.24 -10.38
CA MET A 469 -4.40 25.98 -10.91
C MET A 469 -5.74 25.62 -10.26
N MET A 470 -5.84 25.69 -8.94
CA MET A 470 -7.10 25.48 -8.22
C MET A 470 -8.18 26.46 -8.67
N LYS A 471 -7.83 27.72 -8.91
CA LYS A 471 -8.80 28.71 -9.42
C LYS A 471 -9.19 28.42 -10.88
N ALA A 472 -8.23 28.10 -11.74
CA ALA A 472 -8.50 27.75 -13.14
C ALA A 472 -9.41 26.51 -13.24
N ALA A 473 -9.24 25.54 -12.34
CA ALA A 473 -10.06 24.33 -12.26
C ALA A 473 -11.29 24.45 -11.35
N GLU A 474 -11.66 25.65 -10.87
CA GLU A 474 -12.68 25.83 -9.83
C GLU A 474 -14.04 25.20 -10.18
N ALA A 475 -14.50 25.38 -11.43
CA ALA A 475 -15.77 24.79 -11.89
C ALA A 475 -15.76 23.26 -11.83
N LYS A 476 -14.61 22.65 -12.11
CA LYS A 476 -14.41 21.21 -12.02
C LYS A 476 -14.33 20.74 -10.58
N ILE A 477 -13.53 21.41 -9.75
CA ILE A 477 -13.35 21.06 -8.33
C ILE A 477 -14.69 21.09 -7.57
N LYS A 478 -15.57 22.06 -7.85
CA LYS A 478 -16.91 22.13 -7.24
C LYS A 478 -17.80 20.94 -7.60
N THR A 479 -17.54 20.26 -8.72
CA THR A 479 -18.29 19.09 -9.17
C THR A 479 -17.56 17.76 -8.89
N GLU A 480 -16.37 17.80 -8.28
CA GLU A 480 -15.65 16.63 -7.77
C GLU A 480 -16.36 16.05 -6.54
N LYS A 481 -17.44 15.32 -6.81
CA LYS A 481 -18.20 14.52 -5.85
C LYS A 481 -18.34 13.13 -6.43
N TYR A 482 -17.90 12.11 -5.72
CA TYR A 482 -17.91 10.73 -6.17
C TYR A 482 -18.24 9.79 -5.01
N LYS A 483 -18.45 8.51 -5.31
CA LYS A 483 -18.67 7.46 -4.32
C LYS A 483 -17.51 6.46 -4.29
N ILE A 484 -17.19 6.01 -3.11
CA ILE A 484 -16.18 4.98 -2.85
C ILE A 484 -16.73 3.96 -1.87
N ARG A 485 -16.53 2.68 -2.16
CA ARG A 485 -16.89 1.62 -1.20
C ARG A 485 -15.97 1.71 0.01
N VAL A 486 -16.54 1.69 1.21
CA VAL A 486 -15.76 1.66 2.47
C VAL A 486 -14.87 0.42 2.50
N GLY A 487 -13.69 0.54 3.12
CA GLY A 487 -12.73 -0.54 3.24
C GLY A 487 -13.33 -1.74 3.96
N ARG A 488 -13.52 -2.85 3.25
CA ARG A 488 -14.24 -4.02 3.77
C ARG A 488 -13.43 -4.88 4.75
N GLY A 489 -12.11 -4.71 4.81
CA GLY A 489 -11.22 -5.55 5.60
C GLY A 489 -10.92 -6.91 4.93
N PRO A 490 -10.95 -8.04 5.68
CA PRO A 490 -10.46 -9.34 5.22
C PRO A 490 -11.32 -9.95 4.10
N ILE A 491 -10.71 -10.83 3.31
CA ILE A 491 -11.44 -11.71 2.39
C ILE A 491 -12.00 -12.91 3.18
N LEU A 492 -13.28 -13.22 2.97
CA LEU A 492 -13.98 -14.28 3.69
C LEU A 492 -13.50 -15.66 3.22
N ASP A 493 -13.49 -16.63 4.13
CA ASP A 493 -13.14 -18.00 3.82
C ASP A 493 -14.18 -18.64 2.86
N THR A 494 -15.44 -18.21 2.94
CA THR A 494 -16.51 -18.60 2.01
C THR A 494 -16.19 -18.16 0.59
N GLU A 495 -15.81 -16.89 0.39
CA GLU A 495 -15.37 -16.38 -0.91
C GLU A 495 -14.14 -17.16 -1.42
N ILE A 496 -13.15 -17.43 -0.55
CA ILE A 496 -11.97 -18.23 -0.95
C ILE A 496 -12.35 -19.65 -1.39
N ARG A 497 -13.34 -20.29 -0.76
CA ARG A 497 -13.82 -21.62 -1.19
C ARG A 497 -14.46 -21.57 -2.57
N GLU A 498 -15.19 -20.50 -2.89
CA GLU A 498 -15.85 -20.31 -4.17
C GLU A 498 -14.86 -20.06 -5.30
N VAL A 499 -13.83 -19.22 -5.06
CA VAL A 499 -12.89 -18.81 -6.12
C VAL A 499 -11.58 -19.56 -6.15
N GLY A 500 -11.22 -20.31 -5.09
CA GLY A 500 -9.93 -20.96 -4.95
C GLY A 500 -9.62 -21.93 -6.10
N SER A 501 -10.56 -22.81 -6.44
CA SER A 501 -10.39 -23.75 -7.56
C SER A 501 -10.34 -23.01 -8.91
N PRO A 502 -11.30 -22.14 -9.26
CA PRO A 502 -11.23 -21.40 -10.51
C PRO A 502 -9.95 -20.59 -10.72
N ILE A 503 -9.39 -19.96 -9.67
CA ILE A 503 -8.11 -19.22 -9.76
C ILE A 503 -6.95 -20.17 -10.06
N VAL A 504 -6.84 -21.27 -9.32
CA VAL A 504 -5.71 -22.22 -9.45
C VAL A 504 -5.74 -22.98 -10.77
N LEU A 505 -6.94 -23.27 -11.29
CA LEU A 505 -7.11 -23.92 -12.59
C LEU A 505 -6.97 -22.93 -13.76
N GLY A 506 -7.00 -21.62 -13.49
CA GLY A 506 -6.86 -20.53 -14.44
C GLY A 506 -8.16 -20.09 -15.12
N GLU A 507 -9.32 -20.57 -14.66
CA GLU A 507 -10.62 -20.19 -15.19
C GLU A 507 -11.06 -18.78 -14.77
N ILE A 508 -10.69 -18.39 -13.55
CA ILE A 508 -10.58 -16.97 -13.20
C ILE A 508 -9.19 -16.52 -13.65
N PRO A 509 -9.08 -15.56 -14.58
CA PRO A 509 -7.79 -15.21 -15.20
C PRO A 509 -6.71 -14.77 -14.21
N GLY A 510 -7.11 -14.17 -13.10
CA GLY A 510 -6.23 -13.90 -11.98
C GLY A 510 -6.81 -12.88 -10.99
N VAL A 511 -6.04 -12.61 -9.94
CA VAL A 511 -6.30 -11.55 -8.97
C VAL A 511 -5.36 -10.37 -9.26
N VAL A 512 -5.92 -9.19 -9.53
CA VAL A 512 -5.14 -7.97 -9.81
C VAL A 512 -5.29 -7.01 -8.66
N ALA A 513 -4.18 -6.53 -8.10
CA ALA A 513 -4.20 -5.62 -6.96
C ALA A 513 -3.70 -4.21 -7.36
N PHE A 514 -4.58 -3.20 -7.41
CA PHE A 514 -4.16 -1.81 -7.60
C PHE A 514 -3.97 -1.13 -6.25
N VAL A 515 -2.71 -0.87 -5.91
CA VAL A 515 -2.31 -0.42 -4.56
C VAL A 515 -1.33 0.75 -4.65
N GLY A 516 -0.95 1.29 -3.50
CA GLY A 516 0.14 2.25 -3.40
C GLY A 516 -0.30 3.71 -3.49
N CYS A 517 0.67 4.55 -3.86
CA CYS A 517 0.57 6.01 -3.75
C CYS A 517 0.03 6.65 -5.05
N ALA A 518 -0.16 7.98 -5.05
CA ALA A 518 -0.67 8.74 -6.19
C ALA A 518 0.41 9.58 -6.92
N ASN A 519 1.59 9.01 -7.16
CA ASN A 519 2.65 9.60 -7.98
C ASN A 519 2.54 9.12 -9.44
N TYR A 520 1.38 9.37 -10.05
CA TYR A 520 1.06 8.86 -11.39
C TYR A 520 1.75 9.68 -12.49
N PRO A 521 2.19 9.04 -13.59
CA PRO A 521 2.77 9.75 -14.74
C PRO A 521 1.73 10.60 -15.48
N GLU A 522 0.52 10.07 -15.71
CA GLU A 522 -0.57 10.70 -16.47
C GLU A 522 -1.87 10.84 -15.64
N GLY A 523 -1.72 11.07 -14.33
CA GLY A 523 -2.86 11.26 -13.42
C GLY A 523 -3.59 9.97 -13.02
N GLY A 524 -4.68 10.11 -12.26
CA GLY A 524 -5.42 8.99 -11.66
C GLY A 524 -6.31 8.19 -12.63
N LEU A 525 -6.56 8.70 -13.84
CA LEU A 525 -7.49 8.08 -14.79
C LEU A 525 -7.00 6.71 -15.22
N ASP A 526 -5.68 6.53 -15.34
CA ASP A 526 -5.08 5.27 -15.75
C ASP A 526 -5.46 4.12 -14.82
N VAL A 527 -5.35 4.32 -13.50
CA VAL A 527 -5.68 3.25 -12.55
C VAL A 527 -7.17 2.90 -12.58
N ALA A 528 -8.04 3.89 -12.79
CA ALA A 528 -9.48 3.66 -12.95
C ALA A 528 -9.79 2.85 -14.21
N LEU A 529 -9.19 3.22 -15.35
CA LEU A 529 -9.39 2.50 -16.62
C LEU A 529 -8.85 1.08 -16.56
N MET A 530 -7.66 0.89 -15.96
CA MET A 530 -7.11 -0.47 -15.78
C MET A 530 -8.01 -1.31 -14.88
N ALA A 531 -8.44 -0.79 -13.72
CA ALA A 531 -9.31 -1.52 -12.80
C ALA A 531 -10.63 -1.95 -13.46
N ARG A 532 -11.30 -1.02 -14.18
CA ARG A 532 -12.54 -1.32 -14.92
C ARG A 532 -12.35 -2.41 -15.97
N GLU A 533 -11.28 -2.30 -16.76
CA GLU A 533 -11.02 -3.24 -17.85
C GLU A 533 -10.76 -4.65 -17.31
N PHE A 534 -10.01 -4.78 -16.22
CA PHE A 534 -9.76 -6.09 -15.60
C PHE A 534 -11.00 -6.68 -14.91
N ALA A 535 -11.83 -5.85 -14.27
CA ALA A 535 -13.11 -6.29 -13.73
C ALA A 535 -14.05 -6.81 -14.84
N ARG A 536 -14.19 -6.08 -15.96
CA ARG A 536 -14.99 -6.52 -17.13
C ARG A 536 -14.45 -7.81 -17.78
N ARG A 537 -13.14 -8.02 -17.71
CA ARG A 537 -12.48 -9.26 -18.15
C ARG A 537 -12.58 -10.40 -17.14
N ARG A 538 -13.41 -10.27 -16.10
CA ARG A 538 -13.66 -11.27 -15.06
C ARG A 538 -12.44 -11.61 -14.20
N TYR A 539 -11.44 -10.72 -14.12
CA TYR A 539 -10.43 -10.81 -13.07
C TYR A 539 -11.05 -10.38 -11.74
N ILE A 540 -10.49 -10.83 -10.63
CA ILE A 540 -10.84 -10.29 -9.31
C ILE A 540 -9.94 -9.08 -9.07
N VAL A 541 -10.52 -7.89 -8.95
CA VAL A 541 -9.75 -6.66 -8.74
C VAL A 541 -9.80 -6.29 -7.27
N THR A 542 -8.63 -6.20 -6.63
CA THR A 542 -8.49 -5.72 -5.24
C THR A 542 -7.82 -4.36 -5.24
N VAL A 543 -8.21 -3.48 -4.33
CA VAL A 543 -7.70 -2.10 -4.27
C VAL A 543 -7.51 -1.64 -2.82
N SER A 544 -6.53 -0.78 -2.60
CA SER A 544 -6.25 -0.18 -1.29
C SER A 544 -5.67 1.24 -1.40
N GLY A 545 -5.73 1.99 -0.31
CA GLY A 545 -5.03 3.27 -0.14
C GLY A 545 -5.34 4.31 -1.23
N CYS A 546 -4.34 5.08 -1.64
CA CYS A 546 -4.54 6.17 -2.62
C CYS A 546 -5.01 5.66 -3.99
N ALA A 547 -4.66 4.43 -4.38
CA ALA A 547 -5.16 3.84 -5.63
C ALA A 547 -6.68 3.61 -5.57
N ALA A 548 -7.19 3.07 -4.46
CA ALA A 548 -8.64 2.92 -4.24
C ALA A 548 -9.38 4.26 -4.33
N MET A 549 -8.80 5.32 -3.74
CA MET A 549 -9.31 6.69 -3.85
C MET A 549 -9.34 7.18 -5.29
N SER A 550 -8.22 7.09 -6.01
CA SER A 550 -8.14 7.59 -7.39
C SER A 550 -9.06 6.85 -8.35
N ILE A 551 -9.31 5.55 -8.14
CA ILE A 551 -10.28 4.77 -8.93
C ILE A 551 -11.70 5.33 -8.77
N ALA A 552 -12.09 5.78 -7.58
CA ALA A 552 -13.42 6.32 -7.30
C ALA A 552 -13.71 7.63 -8.07
N MET A 553 -12.66 8.41 -8.38
CA MET A 553 -12.79 9.78 -8.88
C MET A 553 -13.13 9.87 -10.38
N TYR A 554 -13.63 8.80 -10.98
CA TYR A 554 -14.00 8.73 -12.39
C TYR A 554 -15.36 8.04 -12.56
N ARG A 555 -16.15 8.52 -13.51
CA ARG A 555 -17.47 7.96 -13.83
C ARG A 555 -17.46 7.25 -15.18
N ASN A 556 -18.40 6.34 -15.41
CA ASN A 556 -18.68 5.81 -16.75
C ASN A 556 -19.66 6.76 -17.47
N GLU A 557 -20.09 6.38 -18.67
CA GLU A 557 -21.05 7.15 -19.48
C GLU A 557 -22.44 7.27 -18.81
N GLU A 558 -22.79 6.34 -17.91
CA GLU A 558 -24.03 6.32 -17.13
C GLU A 558 -23.93 7.15 -15.83
N GLY A 559 -22.76 7.76 -15.56
CA GLY A 559 -22.52 8.56 -14.36
C GLY A 559 -22.15 7.76 -13.10
N LEU A 560 -21.94 6.44 -13.21
CA LEU A 560 -21.58 5.55 -12.11
C LEU A 560 -20.06 5.52 -11.87
N THR A 561 -19.66 5.50 -10.61
CA THR A 561 -18.27 5.18 -10.22
C THR A 561 -17.99 3.69 -10.39
N PRO A 562 -16.71 3.25 -10.48
CA PRO A 562 -16.39 1.82 -10.51
C PRO A 562 -16.97 1.04 -9.34
N TYR A 563 -17.11 1.65 -8.15
CA TYR A 563 -17.67 1.00 -6.98
C TYR A 563 -19.20 0.83 -7.01
N GLU A 564 -19.88 1.60 -7.84
CA GLU A 564 -21.31 1.42 -8.14
C GLU A 564 -21.53 0.44 -9.30
N GLU A 565 -20.57 0.34 -10.21
CA GLU A 565 -20.62 -0.51 -11.41
C GLU A 565 -20.34 -1.99 -11.08
N PHE A 566 -19.38 -2.28 -10.18
CA PHE A 566 -18.92 -3.63 -9.89
C PHE A 566 -19.25 -4.08 -8.46
N SER A 567 -19.46 -5.39 -8.30
CA SER A 567 -19.64 -6.06 -7.01
C SER A 567 -18.44 -5.84 -6.09
N GLY A 568 -18.69 -5.66 -4.79
CA GLY A 568 -17.64 -5.59 -3.76
C GLY A 568 -17.16 -6.95 -3.24
N ALA A 569 -17.75 -8.05 -3.71
CA ALA A 569 -17.36 -9.41 -3.34
C ALA A 569 -16.06 -9.83 -4.03
N PHE A 570 -15.30 -10.71 -3.37
CA PHE A 570 -14.09 -11.32 -3.92
C PHE A 570 -14.45 -12.44 -4.91
N GLU A 571 -14.97 -12.01 -6.06
CA GLU A 571 -15.48 -12.88 -7.12
C GLU A 571 -15.01 -12.42 -8.51
N ALA A 572 -15.22 -13.26 -9.51
CA ALA A 572 -14.84 -12.96 -10.90
C ALA A 572 -15.55 -11.70 -11.41
N GLY A 573 -14.80 -10.62 -11.64
CA GLY A 573 -15.32 -9.32 -12.05
C GLY A 573 -15.69 -8.37 -10.90
N GLY A 574 -15.39 -8.74 -9.65
CA GLY A 574 -15.53 -7.87 -8.49
C GLY A 574 -14.45 -6.79 -8.39
N LEU A 575 -14.80 -5.65 -7.77
CA LEU A 575 -13.90 -4.56 -7.38
C LEU A 575 -13.92 -4.40 -5.86
N VAL A 576 -12.90 -4.96 -5.22
CA VAL A 576 -12.82 -5.18 -3.77
C VAL A 576 -11.94 -4.14 -3.11
N ASN A 577 -12.52 -3.12 -2.48
CA ASN A 577 -11.76 -2.19 -1.64
C ASN A 577 -11.49 -2.81 -0.27
N VAL A 578 -10.25 -3.24 -0.02
CA VAL A 578 -9.88 -3.83 1.27
C VAL A 578 -9.68 -2.78 2.37
N GLY A 579 -9.35 -1.53 2.03
CA GLY A 579 -9.18 -0.43 2.98
C GLY A 579 -7.91 0.39 2.78
N SER A 580 -7.33 0.86 3.89
CA SER A 580 -6.12 1.67 3.89
C SER A 580 -4.86 0.88 3.51
N CYS A 581 -3.68 1.51 3.55
CA CYS A 581 -2.43 0.83 3.16
C CYS A 581 -2.11 -0.41 4.02
N VAL A 582 -2.48 -0.45 5.30
CA VAL A 582 -2.28 -1.63 6.15
C VAL A 582 -3.22 -2.80 5.78
N ALA A 583 -4.36 -2.51 5.14
CA ALA A 583 -5.27 -3.53 4.62
C ALA A 583 -4.69 -4.32 3.43
N ASN A 584 -3.53 -3.95 2.88
CA ASN A 584 -2.81 -4.79 1.90
C ASN A 584 -2.48 -6.18 2.44
N ALA A 585 -2.38 -6.35 3.76
CA ALA A 585 -2.21 -7.65 4.40
C ALA A 585 -3.38 -8.61 4.10
N HIS A 586 -4.58 -8.11 3.81
CA HIS A 586 -5.72 -8.95 3.40
C HIS A 586 -5.59 -9.44 1.96
N ILE A 587 -4.87 -8.72 1.11
CA ILE A 587 -4.59 -9.12 -0.28
C ILE A 587 -3.54 -10.24 -0.29
N SER A 588 -2.45 -10.10 0.47
CA SER A 588 -1.49 -11.21 0.67
C SER A 588 -2.16 -12.36 1.41
N GLY A 589 -2.99 -12.06 2.40
CA GLY A 589 -3.81 -13.01 3.14
C GLY A 589 -4.71 -13.83 2.24
N ALA A 590 -5.34 -13.25 1.22
CA ALA A 590 -6.15 -13.97 0.24
C ALA A 590 -5.32 -15.00 -0.55
N ALA A 591 -4.13 -14.64 -1.02
CA ALA A 591 -3.24 -15.56 -1.71
C ALA A 591 -2.80 -16.74 -0.80
N ILE A 592 -2.49 -16.44 0.47
CA ILE A 592 -2.15 -17.44 1.49
C ILE A 592 -3.35 -18.36 1.80
N LYS A 593 -4.55 -17.78 1.94
CA LYS A 593 -5.80 -18.52 2.18
C LYS A 593 -6.16 -19.44 1.02
N ILE A 594 -5.91 -19.05 -0.24
CA ILE A 594 -6.13 -19.96 -1.38
C ILE A 594 -5.27 -21.22 -1.22
N ALA A 595 -3.99 -21.09 -0.84
CA ALA A 595 -3.14 -22.24 -0.59
C ALA A 595 -3.62 -23.10 0.60
N ASN A 596 -4.09 -22.46 1.68
CA ASN A 596 -4.55 -23.18 2.88
C ASN A 596 -5.93 -23.81 2.72
N ILE A 597 -6.94 -23.07 2.29
CA ILE A 597 -8.34 -23.51 2.26
C ILE A 597 -8.57 -24.45 1.07
N PHE A 598 -8.17 -24.04 -0.14
CA PHE A 598 -8.40 -24.84 -1.33
C PHE A 598 -7.40 -26.00 -1.44
N ALA A 599 -6.10 -25.73 -1.28
CA ALA A 599 -5.07 -26.76 -1.43
C ALA A 599 -4.65 -27.46 -0.13
N ARG A 600 -5.27 -27.12 1.00
CA ARG A 600 -5.03 -27.76 2.32
C ARG A 600 -3.57 -27.75 2.73
N ARG A 601 -2.83 -26.71 2.32
CA ARG A 601 -1.43 -26.53 2.72
C ARG A 601 -1.36 -25.98 4.15
N PRO A 602 -0.58 -26.58 5.05
CA PRO A 602 -0.47 -26.06 6.42
C PRO A 602 0.25 -24.71 6.41
N LEU A 603 -0.24 -23.76 7.21
CA LEU A 603 0.33 -22.42 7.30
C LEU A 603 1.40 -22.30 8.37
N ARG A 604 1.15 -22.84 9.56
CA ARG A 604 1.88 -22.56 10.80
C ARG A 604 3.41 -22.60 10.63
N GLY A 605 4.08 -21.46 10.44
CA GLY A 605 5.54 -21.40 10.26
C GLY A 605 6.05 -22.12 9.00
N ASN A 606 5.32 -22.04 7.88
CA ASN A 606 5.57 -22.85 6.67
C ASN A 606 5.75 -22.02 5.38
N TYR A 607 6.52 -20.93 5.47
CA TYR A 607 6.59 -19.91 4.43
C TYR A 607 6.99 -20.42 3.04
N GLU A 608 8.07 -21.21 2.94
CA GLU A 608 8.64 -21.67 1.66
C GLU A 608 7.61 -22.46 0.83
N GLU A 609 6.85 -23.35 1.48
CA GLU A 609 5.85 -24.17 0.80
C GLU A 609 4.69 -23.34 0.24
N ILE A 610 4.21 -22.36 1.03
CA ILE A 610 3.12 -21.50 0.60
C ILE A 610 3.57 -20.56 -0.53
N ALA A 611 4.77 -20.00 -0.44
CA ALA A 611 5.34 -19.16 -1.50
C ALA A 611 5.57 -19.96 -2.80
N ASP A 612 6.09 -21.18 -2.72
CA ASP A 612 6.25 -22.08 -3.86
C ASP A 612 4.89 -22.43 -4.51
N TYR A 613 3.86 -22.68 -3.69
CA TYR A 613 2.51 -22.93 -4.17
C TYR A 613 1.96 -21.71 -4.93
N ILE A 614 2.02 -20.52 -4.33
CA ILE A 614 1.52 -19.28 -4.93
C ILE A 614 2.23 -18.98 -6.26
N LEU A 615 3.57 -19.04 -6.29
CA LEU A 615 4.37 -18.79 -7.49
C LEU A 615 3.96 -19.68 -8.67
N ASN A 616 3.64 -20.94 -8.40
CA ASN A 616 3.41 -21.94 -9.44
C ASN A 616 1.92 -22.11 -9.80
N ARG A 617 0.98 -21.65 -8.96
CA ARG A 617 -0.45 -22.01 -9.09
C ARG A 617 -1.42 -20.84 -8.97
N VAL A 618 -1.09 -19.77 -8.26
CA VAL A 618 -2.04 -18.69 -8.01
C VAL A 618 -1.77 -17.54 -8.98
N GLY A 619 -2.61 -17.42 -10.01
CA GLY A 619 -2.55 -16.32 -10.98
C GLY A 619 -2.89 -14.99 -10.31
N ALA A 620 -1.87 -14.17 -10.08
CA ALA A 620 -2.02 -12.87 -9.43
C ALA A 620 -0.97 -11.87 -9.92
N CYS A 621 -1.29 -10.58 -9.86
CA CYS A 621 -0.38 -9.48 -10.18
C CYS A 621 -0.72 -8.23 -9.36
N GLY A 622 0.27 -7.65 -8.69
CA GLY A 622 0.17 -6.34 -8.06
C GLY A 622 0.49 -5.21 -9.04
N VAL A 623 -0.09 -4.04 -8.84
CA VAL A 623 0.13 -2.83 -9.63
C VAL A 623 0.25 -1.64 -8.68
N ALA A 624 1.46 -1.10 -8.54
CA ALA A 624 1.73 0.15 -7.82
C ALA A 624 2.05 1.26 -8.84
N TRP A 625 1.02 1.71 -9.56
CA TRP A 625 1.15 2.66 -10.68
C TRP A 625 1.77 3.99 -10.24
N GLY A 626 1.37 4.50 -9.07
CA GLY A 626 1.85 5.75 -8.52
C GLY A 626 2.89 5.57 -7.43
N ALA A 627 3.78 4.57 -7.55
CA ALA A 627 4.86 4.29 -6.60
C ALA A 627 5.62 5.57 -6.14
N TYR A 628 5.84 5.69 -4.83
CA TYR A 628 6.47 6.86 -4.20
C TYR A 628 7.11 6.51 -2.86
N SER A 629 6.33 6.01 -1.91
CA SER A 629 6.77 5.84 -0.52
C SER A 629 7.65 4.61 -0.32
N GLN A 630 8.46 4.62 0.72
CA GLN A 630 9.22 3.46 1.18
C GLN A 630 8.30 2.29 1.60
N LYS A 631 7.10 2.60 2.10
CA LYS A 631 6.03 1.62 2.36
C LYS A 631 5.64 0.82 1.12
N ALA A 632 5.50 1.48 -0.03
CA ALA A 632 5.18 0.76 -1.26
C ALA A 632 6.32 -0.18 -1.71
N ALA A 633 7.59 0.15 -1.41
CA ALA A 633 8.73 -0.72 -1.69
C ALA A 633 8.73 -1.98 -0.79
N SER A 634 8.44 -1.84 0.50
CA SER A 634 8.34 -2.99 1.42
C SER A 634 7.13 -3.87 1.11
N ILE A 635 5.95 -3.28 0.86
CA ILE A 635 4.74 -4.02 0.44
C ILE A 635 5.02 -4.87 -0.80
N ALA A 636 5.54 -4.24 -1.87
CA ALA A 636 5.83 -4.93 -3.12
C ALA A 636 6.85 -6.05 -2.92
N THR A 637 7.89 -5.80 -2.13
CA THR A 637 8.93 -6.79 -1.84
C THR A 637 8.39 -7.98 -1.03
N GLY A 638 7.42 -7.77 -0.13
CA GLY A 638 6.71 -8.85 0.56
C GLY A 638 5.91 -9.75 -0.39
N PHE A 639 5.17 -9.15 -1.33
CA PHE A 639 4.48 -9.89 -2.39
C PHE A 639 5.46 -10.66 -3.29
N ASN A 640 6.59 -10.07 -3.64
CA ASN A 640 7.63 -10.75 -4.40
C ASN A 640 8.11 -12.00 -3.69
N ARG A 641 8.37 -11.95 -2.37
CA ARG A 641 8.81 -13.12 -1.61
C ARG A 641 7.78 -14.25 -1.60
N LEU A 642 6.48 -13.93 -1.67
CA LEU A 642 5.39 -14.89 -1.82
C LEU A 642 5.27 -15.45 -3.26
N GLY A 643 6.07 -14.97 -4.21
CA GLY A 643 5.96 -15.36 -5.62
C GLY A 643 4.88 -14.60 -6.40
N VAL A 644 4.39 -13.47 -5.87
CA VAL A 644 3.43 -12.60 -6.56
C VAL A 644 4.18 -11.50 -7.31
N PRO A 645 4.01 -11.40 -8.64
CA PRO A 645 4.65 -10.36 -9.44
C PRO A 645 4.02 -8.99 -9.19
N VAL A 646 4.83 -7.93 -9.29
CA VAL A 646 4.39 -6.54 -9.10
C VAL A 646 4.84 -5.67 -10.28
N ILE A 647 3.90 -4.92 -10.84
CA ILE A 647 4.16 -3.89 -11.85
C ILE A 647 4.22 -2.53 -11.15
N LEU A 648 5.27 -1.77 -11.44
CA LEU A 648 5.42 -0.38 -11.03
C LEU A 648 5.14 0.53 -12.22
N GLY A 649 4.54 1.70 -11.96
CA GLY A 649 4.57 2.77 -12.95
C GLY A 649 5.98 3.36 -13.10
N PRO A 650 6.21 4.25 -14.07
CA PRO A 650 7.54 4.72 -14.48
C PRO A 650 8.38 5.31 -13.34
N GLN A 651 7.72 5.97 -12.39
CA GLN A 651 8.39 6.57 -11.23
C GLN A 651 9.00 5.52 -10.30
N GLY A 652 8.50 4.28 -10.33
CA GLY A 652 9.01 3.15 -9.57
C GLY A 652 10.41 2.70 -9.96
N LEU A 653 10.92 3.09 -11.14
CA LEU A 653 12.34 2.92 -11.52
C LEU A 653 13.29 3.52 -10.45
N LYS A 654 12.84 4.56 -9.74
CA LYS A 654 13.60 5.25 -8.69
C LYS A 654 13.76 4.42 -7.40
N TYR A 655 13.08 3.27 -7.28
CA TYR A 655 13.41 2.27 -6.26
C TYR A 655 14.71 1.51 -6.54
N ARG A 656 15.33 1.71 -7.73
CA ARG A 656 16.67 1.23 -8.11
C ARG A 656 16.80 -0.24 -8.43
N ARG A 657 15.81 -1.09 -8.12
CA ARG A 657 15.89 -2.53 -8.33
C ARG A 657 14.64 -3.09 -9.00
N MET A 658 14.86 -3.99 -9.96
CA MET A 658 13.85 -4.89 -10.52
C MET A 658 14.26 -6.36 -10.29
N TYR A 659 13.30 -7.30 -10.40
CA TYR A 659 13.56 -8.75 -10.39
C TYR A 659 13.07 -9.32 -11.72
N LEU A 660 13.99 -9.45 -12.66
CA LEU A 660 13.68 -9.79 -14.05
C LEU A 660 14.10 -11.24 -14.32
N GLY A 661 13.13 -12.06 -14.73
CA GLY A 661 13.45 -13.33 -15.36
C GLY A 661 13.98 -13.14 -16.78
N ARG A 662 14.70 -14.14 -17.25
CA ARG A 662 15.40 -14.16 -18.53
C ARG A 662 14.94 -15.36 -19.33
N VAL A 663 14.15 -15.13 -20.38
CA VAL A 663 13.51 -16.19 -21.17
C VAL A 663 14.53 -17.13 -21.83
N GLU A 664 15.73 -16.64 -22.09
CA GLU A 664 16.87 -17.40 -22.61
C GLU A 664 17.49 -18.35 -21.59
N ASP A 665 17.34 -18.08 -20.29
CA ASP A 665 17.82 -18.92 -19.19
C ASP A 665 16.79 -20.03 -18.89
N LYS A 666 16.69 -21.01 -19.79
CA LYS A 666 15.72 -22.12 -19.70
C LYS A 666 15.81 -22.85 -18.36
N GLU A 667 17.02 -23.07 -17.85
CA GLU A 667 17.26 -23.80 -16.59
C GLU A 667 16.62 -23.10 -15.39
N SER A 668 16.63 -21.76 -15.38
CA SER A 668 15.99 -20.98 -14.31
C SER A 668 14.45 -21.17 -14.26
N PHE A 669 13.84 -21.52 -15.39
CA PHE A 669 12.43 -21.89 -15.55
C PHE A 669 12.20 -23.40 -15.64
N THR A 670 13.17 -24.21 -15.18
CA THR A 670 12.99 -25.66 -15.01
C THR A 670 12.65 -25.96 -13.55
N VAL A 671 11.54 -26.68 -13.31
CA VAL A 671 11.05 -27.07 -11.98
C VAL A 671 10.91 -28.58 -11.85
N TYR A 672 10.66 -29.08 -10.65
CA TYR A 672 10.33 -30.48 -10.43
C TYR A 672 8.84 -30.72 -10.67
N ASP A 673 8.49 -31.79 -11.38
CA ASP A 673 7.12 -32.28 -11.50
C ASP A 673 6.87 -33.41 -10.50
N ALA A 674 5.98 -33.21 -9.53
CA ALA A 674 5.67 -34.22 -8.52
C ALA A 674 4.93 -35.45 -9.05
N ARG A 675 4.37 -35.40 -10.27
CA ARG A 675 3.72 -36.56 -10.89
C ARG A 675 4.73 -37.56 -11.46
N THR A 676 5.77 -37.06 -12.12
CA THR A 676 6.76 -37.90 -12.82
C THR A 676 8.12 -37.99 -12.12
N GLY A 677 8.39 -37.10 -11.16
CA GLY A 677 9.70 -36.95 -10.52
C GLY A 677 10.75 -36.29 -11.43
N ARG A 678 10.39 -35.87 -12.65
CA ARG A 678 11.31 -35.27 -13.62
C ARG A 678 11.44 -33.77 -13.43
N ARG A 679 12.52 -33.22 -13.99
CA ARG A 679 12.70 -31.78 -14.16
C ARG A 679 12.08 -31.35 -15.48
N VAL A 680 11.21 -30.34 -15.45
CA VAL A 680 10.40 -29.91 -16.60
C VAL A 680 10.47 -28.41 -16.76
N TRP A 681 10.63 -27.94 -18.00
CA TRP A 681 10.56 -26.53 -18.33
C TRP A 681 9.11 -26.05 -18.33
N ILE A 682 8.85 -24.92 -17.67
CA ILE A 682 7.48 -24.42 -17.42
C ILE A 682 7.10 -23.15 -18.17
N GLY A 683 7.97 -22.66 -19.04
CA GLY A 683 7.82 -21.35 -19.65
C GLY A 683 8.02 -20.20 -18.65
N PRO A 684 8.10 -18.95 -19.14
CA PRO A 684 8.33 -17.78 -18.30
C PRO A 684 7.04 -17.28 -17.64
N ALA A 685 6.40 -18.10 -16.81
CA ALA A 685 5.11 -17.80 -16.18
C ALA A 685 5.21 -17.83 -14.64
N PRO A 686 5.20 -16.68 -13.92
CA PRO A 686 5.36 -15.32 -14.45
C PRO A 686 6.82 -15.04 -14.86
N GLU A 687 7.01 -14.16 -15.85
CA GLU A 687 8.33 -13.86 -16.41
C GLU A 687 9.17 -12.97 -15.49
N HIS A 688 8.54 -11.99 -14.87
CA HIS A 688 9.19 -11.07 -13.94
C HIS A 688 8.48 -11.12 -12.60
N LEU A 689 9.22 -10.80 -11.55
CA LEU A 689 8.68 -10.71 -10.21
C LEU A 689 8.48 -9.26 -9.78
N ILE A 690 9.32 -8.33 -10.25
CA ILE A 690 8.99 -6.91 -10.20
C ILE A 690 9.57 -6.20 -11.42
N ILE A 691 8.74 -5.41 -12.09
CA ILE A 691 9.08 -4.68 -13.31
C ILE A 691 8.42 -3.29 -13.29
N SER A 692 9.06 -2.31 -13.92
CA SER A 692 8.44 -1.03 -14.23
C SER A 692 8.09 -0.96 -15.71
N VAL A 693 6.92 -0.43 -16.02
CA VAL A 693 6.44 -0.22 -17.40
C VAL A 693 6.18 1.26 -17.64
N GLU A 694 6.22 1.70 -18.89
CA GLU A 694 6.25 3.12 -19.26
C GLU A 694 4.86 3.77 -19.23
N ASN A 695 3.83 3.04 -19.68
CA ASN A 695 2.50 3.61 -19.88
C ASN A 695 1.40 2.59 -19.62
N ARG A 696 0.15 3.08 -19.52
CA ARG A 696 -1.03 2.25 -19.24
C ARG A 696 -1.18 1.10 -20.23
N ARG A 697 -0.91 1.33 -21.52
CA ARG A 697 -1.11 0.31 -22.57
C ARG A 697 -0.19 -0.88 -22.33
N GLU A 698 1.09 -0.62 -22.08
CA GLU A 698 2.05 -1.67 -21.71
C GLU A 698 1.65 -2.37 -20.41
N ALA A 699 1.23 -1.60 -19.38
CA ALA A 699 0.78 -2.15 -18.11
C ALA A 699 -0.38 -3.13 -18.28
N MET A 700 -1.39 -2.80 -19.10
CA MET A 700 -2.53 -3.67 -19.37
C MET A 700 -2.10 -5.03 -19.93
N VAL A 701 -1.19 -5.04 -20.89
CA VAL A 701 -0.67 -6.28 -21.48
C VAL A 701 0.15 -7.07 -20.45
N MET A 702 0.98 -6.38 -19.68
CA MET A 702 1.84 -6.99 -18.68
C MET A 702 1.04 -7.61 -17.53
N ILE A 703 -0.05 -6.99 -17.08
CA ILE A 703 -0.92 -7.54 -16.03
C ILE A 703 -1.49 -8.91 -16.46
N ALA A 704 -2.03 -9.00 -17.69
CA ALA A 704 -2.56 -10.26 -18.21
C ALA A 704 -1.48 -11.34 -18.34
N LYS A 705 -0.30 -10.96 -18.86
CA LYS A 705 0.85 -11.84 -19.02
C LYS A 705 1.34 -12.40 -17.68
N LEU A 706 1.53 -11.53 -16.69
CA LEU A 706 2.07 -11.91 -15.38
C LEU A 706 1.07 -12.69 -14.51
N CYS A 707 -0.19 -12.86 -14.94
CA CYS A 707 -1.15 -13.76 -14.29
C CYS A 707 -1.08 -15.22 -14.79
N LEU A 708 -0.35 -15.50 -15.88
CA LEU A 708 -0.11 -16.87 -16.35
C LEU A 708 0.67 -17.67 -15.29
N ARG A 709 0.30 -18.93 -15.11
CA ARG A 709 0.97 -19.84 -14.16
C ARG A 709 1.31 -21.19 -14.78
N PRO A 710 2.37 -21.84 -14.33
CA PRO A 710 2.79 -23.15 -14.82
C PRO A 710 1.67 -24.19 -14.75
N ASN A 711 0.92 -24.19 -13.64
CA ASN A 711 -0.13 -25.16 -13.35
C ASN A 711 -1.49 -24.87 -14.02
N ASP A 712 -1.63 -23.80 -14.82
CA ASP A 712 -2.90 -23.51 -15.49
C ASP A 712 -3.39 -24.77 -16.24
N THR A 713 -4.67 -25.13 -16.08
CA THR A 713 -5.24 -26.21 -16.91
C THR A 713 -5.27 -25.78 -18.38
N THR A 714 -5.52 -26.69 -19.31
CA THR A 714 -5.69 -26.33 -20.73
C THR A 714 -6.76 -25.25 -20.90
N LYS A 715 -7.94 -25.43 -20.29
CA LYS A 715 -9.03 -24.45 -20.31
C LYS A 715 -8.61 -23.11 -19.70
N GLY A 716 -7.97 -23.13 -18.53
CA GLY A 716 -7.52 -21.90 -17.88
C GLY A 716 -6.43 -21.17 -18.68
N ARG A 717 -5.48 -21.91 -19.26
CA ARG A 717 -4.45 -21.35 -20.14
C ARG A 717 -5.06 -20.71 -21.39
N MET A 718 -6.03 -21.37 -22.04
CA MET A 718 -6.78 -20.78 -23.15
C MET A 718 -7.43 -19.46 -22.74
N ILE A 719 -8.08 -19.39 -21.58
CA ILE A 719 -8.73 -18.16 -21.08
C ILE A 719 -7.69 -17.04 -20.89
N LYS A 720 -6.60 -17.31 -20.18
CA LYS A 720 -5.55 -16.32 -19.94
C LYS A 720 -4.87 -15.86 -21.23
N LEU A 721 -4.57 -16.78 -22.15
CA LEU A 721 -4.04 -16.46 -23.47
C LEU A 721 -5.02 -15.66 -24.32
N THR A 722 -6.33 -15.90 -24.20
CA THR A 722 -7.34 -15.09 -24.88
C THR A 722 -7.22 -13.62 -24.46
N HIS A 723 -7.13 -13.35 -23.15
CA HIS A 723 -6.98 -11.98 -22.66
C HIS A 723 -5.63 -11.36 -23.06
N TYR A 724 -4.54 -12.11 -22.98
CA TYR A 724 -3.22 -11.63 -23.36
C TYR A 724 -3.14 -11.28 -24.85
N ILE A 725 -3.59 -12.18 -25.73
CA ILE A 725 -3.63 -11.95 -27.18
C ILE A 725 -4.56 -10.79 -27.51
N ASP A 726 -5.77 -10.75 -26.95
CA ASP A 726 -6.74 -9.68 -27.24
C ASP A 726 -6.20 -8.30 -26.83
N LEU A 727 -5.64 -8.17 -25.63
CA LEU A 727 -5.05 -6.90 -25.17
C LEU A 727 -3.86 -6.50 -26.03
N TYR A 728 -2.95 -7.44 -26.32
CA TYR A 728 -1.77 -7.17 -27.13
C TYR A 728 -2.17 -6.76 -28.55
N LYS A 729 -3.12 -7.45 -29.19
CA LYS A 729 -3.61 -7.11 -30.53
C LYS A 729 -4.32 -5.76 -30.56
N LYS A 730 -5.20 -5.46 -29.59
CA LYS A 730 -5.87 -4.16 -29.50
C LYS A 730 -4.89 -2.99 -29.38
N ILE A 731 -3.73 -3.21 -28.76
CA ILE A 731 -2.75 -2.17 -28.47
C ILE A 731 -1.66 -2.08 -29.56
N TYR A 732 -1.17 -3.21 -30.05
CA TYR A 732 0.00 -3.30 -30.95
C TYR A 732 -0.34 -3.82 -32.36
N GLY A 733 -1.58 -4.22 -32.63
CA GLY A 733 -2.04 -4.63 -33.95
C GLY A 733 -1.51 -5.97 -34.47
N LYS A 734 -0.79 -6.75 -33.64
CA LYS A 734 -0.15 -8.03 -34.01
C LYS A 734 -0.24 -9.05 -32.88
N LEU A 735 0.12 -10.32 -33.13
CA LEU A 735 0.25 -11.32 -32.06
C LEU A 735 1.46 -11.02 -31.15
N PRO A 736 1.41 -11.41 -29.85
CA PRO A 736 2.57 -11.33 -28.98
C PRO A 736 3.76 -12.12 -29.53
N GLU A 737 4.95 -11.52 -29.53
CA GLU A 737 6.16 -12.10 -30.14
C GLU A 737 6.65 -13.36 -29.42
N ASP A 738 6.33 -13.48 -28.13
CA ASP A 738 6.71 -14.56 -27.23
C ASP A 738 5.55 -15.51 -26.90
N LEU A 739 4.43 -15.41 -27.64
CA LEU A 739 3.23 -16.24 -27.42
C LEU A 739 3.54 -17.74 -27.37
N HIS A 740 4.45 -18.20 -28.22
CA HIS A 740 4.89 -19.60 -28.31
C HIS A 740 5.53 -20.14 -27.02
N LEU A 741 6.00 -19.27 -26.12
CA LEU A 741 6.55 -19.65 -24.82
C LEU A 741 5.47 -20.00 -23.78
N PHE A 742 4.20 -19.78 -24.09
CA PHE A 742 3.07 -20.01 -23.19
C PHE A 742 2.06 -21.04 -23.72
N ILE A 743 2.21 -21.48 -24.97
CA ILE A 743 1.43 -22.54 -25.58
C ILE A 743 2.19 -23.85 -25.38
N ARG A 744 1.56 -24.83 -24.70
CA ARG A 744 2.17 -26.13 -24.40
C ARG A 744 1.75 -27.20 -25.41
N SER A 745 0.52 -27.09 -25.88
CA SER A 745 -0.09 -27.94 -26.90
C SER A 745 -1.09 -27.11 -27.70
N GLU A 746 -1.52 -27.60 -28.87
CA GLU A 746 -2.57 -26.94 -29.66
C GLU A 746 -3.87 -26.72 -28.87
N ALA A 747 -4.11 -27.53 -27.84
CA ALA A 747 -5.28 -27.40 -26.99
C ALA A 747 -5.25 -26.13 -26.10
N ASP A 748 -4.08 -25.51 -25.88
CA ASP A 748 -3.99 -24.23 -25.17
C ASP A 748 -4.39 -23.02 -26.05
N ILE A 749 -4.53 -23.21 -27.37
CA ILE A 749 -4.79 -22.12 -28.31
C ILE A 749 -6.24 -21.64 -28.19
N PRO A 750 -6.47 -20.34 -27.93
CA PRO A 750 -7.82 -19.78 -27.91
C PRO A 750 -8.58 -20.02 -29.21
N VAL A 751 -9.83 -20.48 -29.11
CA VAL A 751 -10.69 -20.78 -30.27
C VAL A 751 -10.81 -19.58 -31.22
N THR A 752 -10.99 -18.38 -30.67
CA THR A 752 -11.15 -17.13 -31.43
C THR A 752 -9.92 -16.75 -32.26
N PHE A 753 -8.73 -17.19 -31.88
CA PHE A 753 -7.47 -16.84 -32.54
C PHE A 753 -6.78 -18.06 -33.18
N LYS A 754 -7.49 -19.20 -33.31
CA LYS A 754 -6.86 -20.49 -33.58
C LYS A 754 -6.07 -20.53 -34.88
N ASP A 755 -6.68 -20.13 -35.99
CA ASP A 755 -6.04 -20.19 -37.32
C ASP A 755 -4.81 -19.28 -37.42
N GLU A 756 -4.91 -18.08 -36.84
CA GLU A 756 -3.82 -17.10 -36.84
C GLU A 756 -2.65 -17.56 -35.97
N VAL A 757 -2.94 -18.11 -34.78
CA VAL A 757 -1.91 -18.62 -33.87
C VAL A 757 -1.24 -19.86 -34.44
N LEU A 758 -1.98 -20.81 -35.03
CA LEU A 758 -1.40 -21.98 -35.70
C LEU A 758 -0.48 -21.55 -36.86
N SER A 759 -0.93 -20.61 -37.70
CA SER A 759 -0.11 -20.06 -38.78
C SER A 759 1.17 -19.38 -38.27
N TYR A 760 1.13 -18.75 -37.10
CA TYR A 760 2.31 -18.19 -36.45
C TYR A 760 3.26 -19.28 -35.90
N LEU A 761 2.72 -20.31 -35.23
CA LEU A 761 3.49 -21.42 -34.67
C LEU A 761 4.18 -22.25 -35.74
N GLU A 762 3.52 -22.48 -36.89
CA GLU A 762 4.11 -23.16 -38.05
C GLU A 762 5.31 -22.38 -38.61
N LYS A 763 5.20 -21.06 -38.74
CA LYS A 763 6.28 -20.19 -39.26
C LYS A 763 7.54 -20.21 -38.41
N ILE A 764 7.42 -20.48 -37.11
CA ILE A 764 8.56 -20.54 -36.18
C ILE A 764 8.97 -21.98 -35.85
N GLU A 765 8.44 -22.97 -36.58
CA GLU A 765 8.70 -24.39 -36.40
C GLU A 765 8.50 -24.87 -34.94
N TRP A 766 7.47 -24.32 -34.28
CA TRP A 766 7.19 -24.63 -32.88
C TRP A 766 6.81 -26.10 -32.70
N LYS A 767 7.22 -26.68 -31.57
CA LYS A 767 6.87 -28.06 -31.17
C LYS A 767 6.14 -28.06 -29.83
N PRO A 768 5.10 -28.92 -29.67
CA PRO A 768 4.46 -29.14 -28.38
C PRO A 768 5.45 -29.52 -27.29
N TRP A 769 5.14 -29.14 -26.05
CA TRP A 769 5.96 -29.48 -24.90
C TRP A 769 5.84 -30.97 -24.59
N GLU A 770 6.93 -31.58 -24.12
CA GLU A 770 6.95 -33.01 -23.78
C GLU A 770 5.94 -33.36 -22.68
N LEU A 771 5.74 -32.47 -21.71
CA LEU A 771 4.79 -32.63 -20.60
C LEU A 771 3.88 -31.40 -20.48
N PRO A 772 2.75 -31.36 -21.19
CA PRO A 772 1.81 -30.23 -21.15
C PRO A 772 1.06 -30.08 -19.82
N SER A 773 0.97 -31.15 -19.03
CA SER A 773 0.31 -31.16 -17.72
C SER A 773 1.28 -31.64 -16.65
N ILE A 774 1.47 -30.82 -15.61
CA ILE A 774 2.49 -31.00 -14.57
C ILE A 774 1.91 -30.67 -13.19
N ASP A 775 2.57 -31.14 -12.13
CA ASP A 775 2.39 -30.68 -10.75
C ASP A 775 3.71 -30.01 -10.27
N PRO A 776 3.90 -28.70 -10.55
CA PRO A 776 5.22 -28.06 -10.50
C PRO A 776 5.65 -27.60 -9.09
N TYR A 777 6.91 -27.83 -8.73
CA TYR A 777 7.54 -27.34 -7.51
C TYR A 777 8.92 -26.77 -7.81
N TYR A 778 9.16 -25.52 -7.45
CA TYR A 778 10.45 -24.87 -7.66
C TYR A 778 11.43 -25.16 -6.51
N SER A 779 10.91 -25.26 -5.29
CA SER A 779 11.66 -25.76 -4.14
C SER A 779 11.81 -27.28 -4.18
N GLU A 780 13.05 -27.75 -4.09
CA GLU A 780 13.36 -29.18 -3.97
C GLU A 780 12.90 -29.76 -2.62
N ASN A 781 12.99 -28.97 -1.55
CA ASN A 781 12.55 -29.38 -0.21
C ASN A 781 11.04 -29.64 -0.20
N VAL A 782 10.28 -28.74 -0.84
CA VAL A 782 8.83 -28.87 -0.96
C VAL A 782 8.47 -30.01 -1.91
N PHE A 783 9.16 -30.14 -3.05
CA PHE A 783 8.98 -31.27 -3.97
C PHE A 783 9.13 -32.62 -3.25
N LYS A 784 10.20 -32.82 -2.46
CA LYS A 784 10.45 -34.07 -1.73
C LYS A 784 9.34 -34.44 -0.76
N LYS A 785 8.60 -33.46 -0.23
CA LYS A 785 7.43 -33.69 0.64
C LYS A 785 6.21 -34.25 -0.12
N TYR A 786 6.06 -33.88 -1.39
CA TYR A 786 4.87 -34.19 -2.19
C TYR A 786 5.09 -35.26 -3.26
N TYR A 787 6.33 -35.51 -3.64
CA TYR A 787 6.68 -36.63 -4.49
C TYR A 787 6.48 -37.94 -3.73
N ARG A 788 5.55 -38.78 -4.19
CA ARG A 788 5.19 -40.03 -3.50
C ARG A 788 6.04 -41.24 -3.89
N GLY A 789 7.06 -41.06 -4.74
CA GLY A 789 7.76 -42.17 -5.38
C GLY A 789 6.86 -42.84 -6.41
N GLY A 790 7.37 -43.05 -7.62
CA GLY A 790 6.78 -44.00 -8.56
C GLY A 790 7.15 -45.42 -8.20
#